data_AF-A0ABC8ABV6-F1
#
_entry.id   AF-A0ABC8ABV6-F1
#
_cell.length_a   1.000
_cell.length_b   1.000
_cell.length_c   1.000
_cell.angle_alpha   90.00
_cell.angle_beta   90.00
_cell.angle_gamma   90.00
#
_symmetry.space_group_name_H-M   'P 1'
#
loop_
_entity.id
_entity.type
_entity.pdbx_description
1 polymer ?
#
loop_
_entity_poly.entity_id
_entity_poly.type
_entity_poly.pdbx_seq_one_letter_code
_entity_poly.pdbx_strand_id
1 'polypeptide(L)'
;MGGKSKKATVGYWYLPMFHHGLGVGPLDAFLEFRGGERAAWSGELTDTGTIHVDAPHLFGGEKDQGGIVGEMDVLFGKADQMPHSYLLATLGPQVPAWRGIATVVWKGGKYGAMNPYPRPASYKIRRILKGWDHDACWYPEKAAIGMQMAPRVAVYFAIDLSGSMDDVGGNGRSRLENMKTALNAVLDQLGQSIASGTAVDIMLAGFGDAPDQRQTLLRRNCTAQGIAELKSWVSARQALYGTHFPAGTMDMPSFYAAAPPDAVRVAFFVTDGVPDPPSATNAQAARADVDQVAHLRCYGITIDLANTTYTDMVHNVPGTTSAVVQGGDTAIMTGLIRAAIFTGLLAMNVAHVLYYATTNAEMGREPVDGIDAASFRAGADWYHSEGFGICTCFDPAAESADAFSTRIQRLGGCSVSRDRTDGKLHLDIANGLYTLEALPILTDDDILEWREHPSVFDNAVNSVSVTYFDPDQKADITTPPVQDLALVQTYGVIHQTIDSPEIPTASLALRIAARELRASTTPLRTFALKTTRAAYALRLNQYVRLQCPKRGIADMVCIVGSIQSGSLKSGAITLLLTQDIYSLPVSSSVEMAASRGAVPAQPPLPITSQHVFEAPYIALVRALPSRDLGALSADAGYLLAVAQDPATSRNYTLHVDPGAGVYRVAGDGEWCPCARIVAGDVTRTATEFTLTDPYRLDQVAIGSAALWGSEIVRVDRITPVGRELHITLGRGCGDTVAAIHAADERIWFYEENAAADLTEYVNGETVNVALLTNTGSAQLSLAAATALPLTFVGRAARPYPPGKVTIAAAQWPETVSGEFVVTWAHRARLTQADQLVDDRMGSVTLPRNQRYGLRFTDSSGALLIENTRMGADSATVSLNTTGQVTLELWSIDNSGTSLHTHRHAFAYTPPDPPPQDSTISAAEALPVFEGVIVDGGNLDG
;
A
#
# COMPACT_ATOMS: atom_id res chain seq x y z
N MET A 1 76.08 -31.69 -9.17
CA MET A 1 75.89 -30.62 -8.16
C MET A 1 74.87 -29.62 -8.70
N GLY A 2 73.62 -29.67 -8.23
CA GLY A 2 72.61 -28.66 -8.55
C GLY A 2 72.67 -27.55 -7.50
N GLY A 3 73.10 -26.35 -7.89
CA GLY A 3 73.19 -25.20 -7.00
C GLY A 3 71.80 -24.75 -6.53
N LYS A 4 71.60 -24.68 -5.22
CA LYS A 4 70.40 -24.09 -4.58
C LYS A 4 70.22 -22.65 -5.07
N SER A 5 69.08 -22.33 -5.70
CA SER A 5 68.71 -20.95 -6.00
C SER A 5 68.53 -20.16 -4.69
N LYS A 6 69.04 -18.93 -4.66
CA LYS A 6 68.83 -18.02 -3.52
C LYS A 6 67.34 -17.65 -3.48
N LYS A 7 66.71 -17.85 -2.32
CA LYS A 7 65.33 -17.38 -2.08
C LYS A 7 65.33 -15.84 -2.19
N ALA A 8 64.47 -15.29 -3.04
CA ALA A 8 64.22 -13.85 -3.15
C ALA A 8 63.04 -13.46 -2.25
N THR A 9 63.20 -12.41 -1.44
CA THR A 9 62.09 -11.84 -0.67
C THR A 9 61.17 -11.09 -1.62
N VAL A 10 59.92 -11.54 -1.75
CA VAL A 10 58.91 -10.95 -2.64
C VAL A 10 58.04 -9.87 -1.95
N GLY A 11 58.13 -9.77 -0.61
CA GLY A 11 57.60 -8.67 0.19
C GLY A 11 57.52 -9.02 1.68
N TYR A 12 56.87 -8.16 2.48
CA TYR A 12 56.90 -8.22 3.95
C TYR A 12 55.49 -8.23 4.55
N TRP A 13 55.36 -8.86 5.71
CA TRP A 13 54.23 -8.68 6.63
C TRP A 13 54.50 -7.47 7.53
N TYR A 14 53.49 -6.65 7.75
CA TYR A 14 53.59 -5.50 8.66
C TYR A 14 53.02 -5.88 10.02
N LEU A 15 53.69 -5.43 11.08
CA LEU A 15 53.39 -5.75 12.48
C LEU A 15 53.23 -4.44 13.27
N PRO A 16 52.28 -3.56 12.90
CA PRO A 16 52.12 -2.27 13.55
C PRO A 16 51.65 -2.46 14.99
N MET A 17 51.94 -1.48 15.83
CA MET A 17 51.21 -1.22 17.06
C MET A 17 50.39 0.05 16.84
N PHE A 18 49.13 0.04 17.27
CA PHE A 18 48.35 1.27 17.34
C PHE A 18 47.47 1.29 18.58
N HIS A 19 47.19 2.51 19.05
CA HIS A 19 46.26 2.80 20.14
C HIS A 19 45.27 3.85 19.64
N HIS A 20 44.01 3.46 19.42
CA HIS A 20 42.98 4.34 18.87
C HIS A 20 41.95 4.70 19.97
N GLY A 21 41.50 5.96 19.97
CA GLY A 21 40.33 6.39 20.74
C GLY A 21 39.04 6.09 19.97
N LEU A 22 38.02 5.59 20.66
CA LEU A 22 36.71 5.29 20.10
C LEU A 22 35.66 6.35 20.45
N GLY A 23 35.80 7.00 21.61
CA GLY A 23 34.88 8.00 22.12
C GLY A 23 34.79 8.00 23.65
N VAL A 24 33.86 8.79 24.20
CA VAL A 24 33.55 8.78 25.63
C VAL A 24 32.94 7.43 26.02
N GLY A 25 33.47 6.81 27.07
CA GLY A 25 32.98 5.58 27.67
C GLY A 25 32.32 5.82 29.04
N PRO A 26 31.83 4.76 29.72
CA PRO A 26 31.84 3.37 29.29
C PRO A 26 30.96 3.04 28.07
N LEU A 27 31.41 2.09 27.24
CA LEU A 27 30.60 1.52 26.13
C LEU A 27 29.66 0.43 26.63
N ASP A 28 28.55 0.20 25.91
CA ASP A 28 27.72 -1.00 26.11
C ASP A 28 28.34 -2.23 25.46
N ALA A 29 28.78 -2.08 24.21
CA ALA A 29 29.37 -3.17 23.46
C ALA A 29 30.35 -2.69 22.38
N PHE A 30 31.34 -3.53 22.10
CA PHE A 30 32.18 -3.48 20.92
C PHE A 30 31.72 -4.57 19.96
N LEU A 31 31.34 -4.19 18.74
CA LEU A 31 30.58 -5.04 17.82
C LEU A 31 31.41 -5.51 16.62
N GLU A 32 32.31 -4.67 16.13
CA GLU A 32 33.03 -4.97 14.90
C GLU A 32 34.36 -4.24 14.80
N PHE A 33 35.32 -4.91 14.17
CA PHE A 33 36.60 -4.35 13.75
C PHE A 33 36.83 -4.62 12.26
N ARG A 34 37.08 -3.55 11.50
CA ARG A 34 37.36 -3.63 10.06
C ARG A 34 38.75 -3.13 9.72
N GLY A 35 39.34 -3.76 8.70
CA GLY A 35 40.46 -3.21 7.95
C GLY A 35 39.99 -2.76 6.57
N GLY A 36 40.00 -1.44 6.32
CA GLY A 36 39.35 -0.86 5.16
C GLY A 36 37.84 -1.02 5.23
N GLU A 37 37.26 -1.70 4.24
CA GLU A 37 35.82 -1.97 4.14
C GLU A 37 35.44 -3.37 4.67
N ARG A 38 36.41 -4.23 5.00
CA ARG A 38 36.16 -5.64 5.33
C ARG A 38 36.22 -5.90 6.83
N ALA A 39 35.22 -6.63 7.33
CA ALA A 39 35.17 -7.14 8.70
C ALA A 39 36.31 -8.13 8.96
N ALA A 40 37.22 -7.76 9.86
CA ALA A 40 38.28 -8.63 10.35
C ALA A 40 37.80 -9.44 11.57
N TRP A 41 36.92 -8.84 12.37
CA TRP A 41 36.26 -9.48 13.50
C TRP A 41 34.87 -8.89 13.69
N SER A 42 33.91 -9.75 14.03
CA SER A 42 32.54 -9.39 14.39
C SER A 42 32.11 -10.25 15.59
N GLY A 43 31.40 -9.65 16.52
CA GLY A 43 30.93 -10.32 17.72
C GLY A 43 30.31 -9.32 18.68
N GLU A 44 30.07 -9.71 19.93
CA GLU A 44 29.56 -8.81 20.95
C GLU A 44 30.41 -8.96 22.21
N LEU A 45 31.37 -8.06 22.35
CA LEU A 45 32.11 -7.90 23.59
C LEU A 45 31.40 -6.84 24.43
N THR A 46 31.03 -7.13 25.68
CA THR A 46 30.24 -6.23 26.55
C THR A 46 31.02 -5.69 27.74
N ASP A 47 32.29 -6.07 27.87
CA ASP A 47 33.22 -5.58 28.87
C ASP A 47 34.66 -5.48 28.32
N THR A 48 35.52 -4.72 29.00
CA THR A 48 36.96 -4.62 28.71
C THR A 48 37.56 -6.02 28.60
N GLY A 49 38.24 -6.30 27.48
CA GLY A 49 38.76 -7.62 27.22
C GLY A 49 39.58 -7.68 25.94
N THR A 50 40.11 -8.86 25.65
CA THR A 50 40.90 -9.13 24.45
C THR A 50 40.06 -9.86 23.42
N ILE A 51 40.08 -9.37 22.18
CA ILE A 51 39.58 -10.11 21.03
C ILE A 51 40.74 -10.72 20.25
N HIS A 52 40.50 -11.92 19.72
CA HIS A 52 41.42 -12.61 18.83
C HIS A 52 40.94 -12.46 17.38
N VAL A 53 41.79 -11.92 16.52
CA VAL A 53 41.52 -11.74 15.10
C VAL A 53 42.34 -12.76 14.33
N ASP A 54 41.68 -13.64 13.58
CA ASP A 54 42.31 -14.65 12.72
C ASP A 54 41.74 -14.58 11.30
N ALA A 55 42.10 -13.53 10.57
CA ALA A 55 41.67 -13.28 9.21
C ALA A 55 42.87 -13.17 8.25
N PRO A 56 43.71 -14.21 8.09
CA PRO A 56 44.96 -14.16 7.33
C PRO A 56 44.78 -13.90 5.83
N HIS A 57 43.57 -14.15 5.31
CA HIS A 57 43.22 -13.99 3.89
C HIS A 57 42.26 -12.82 3.62
N LEU A 58 42.06 -11.93 4.60
CA LEU A 58 41.09 -10.84 4.50
C LEU A 58 41.26 -9.98 3.24
N PHE A 59 42.50 -9.82 2.75
CA PHE A 59 42.85 -9.06 1.56
C PHE A 59 43.48 -9.94 0.46
N GLY A 60 42.96 -11.15 0.27
CA GLY A 60 43.41 -12.05 -0.82
C GLY A 60 44.57 -12.98 -0.46
N GLY A 61 45.08 -12.93 0.78
CA GLY A 61 46.11 -13.85 1.27
C GLY A 61 47.54 -13.46 0.89
N GLU A 62 48.51 -14.33 1.21
CA GLU A 62 49.95 -14.03 1.11
C GLU A 62 50.46 -13.68 -0.29
N LYS A 63 49.74 -14.08 -1.34
CA LYS A 63 50.09 -13.75 -2.73
C LYS A 63 49.55 -12.39 -3.18
N ASP A 64 48.71 -11.75 -2.37
CA ASP A 64 48.13 -10.43 -2.61
C ASP A 64 48.47 -9.52 -1.42
N GLN A 65 47.50 -9.05 -0.63
CA GLN A 65 47.72 -8.10 0.47
C GLN A 65 47.61 -8.73 1.87
N GLY A 66 47.61 -10.06 1.96
CA GLY A 66 47.55 -10.78 3.23
C GLY A 66 46.20 -10.63 3.92
N GLY A 67 46.25 -10.28 5.20
CA GLY A 67 45.09 -10.13 6.08
C GLY A 67 45.48 -9.61 7.46
N ILE A 68 44.62 -9.81 8.47
CA ILE A 68 44.84 -9.33 9.83
C ILE A 68 44.84 -10.52 10.78
N VAL A 69 45.92 -10.71 11.54
CA VAL A 69 46.05 -11.79 12.53
C VAL A 69 46.76 -11.28 13.78
N GLY A 70 46.11 -11.37 14.94
CA GLY A 70 46.67 -10.90 16.20
C GLY A 70 45.62 -10.64 17.26
N GLU A 71 46.05 -10.00 18.35
CA GLU A 71 45.20 -9.67 19.48
C GLU A 71 44.96 -8.17 19.56
N MET A 72 43.72 -7.81 19.85
CA MET A 72 43.33 -6.43 20.16
C MET A 72 42.68 -6.39 21.53
N ASP A 73 43.19 -5.53 22.41
CA ASP A 73 42.54 -5.26 23.68
C ASP A 73 41.58 -4.09 23.51
N VAL A 74 40.33 -4.28 23.90
CA VAL A 74 39.28 -3.26 23.89
C VAL A 74 39.09 -2.78 25.32
N LEU A 75 39.34 -1.50 25.56
CA LEU A 75 39.18 -0.83 26.83
C LEU A 75 37.90 0.00 26.78
N PHE A 76 36.95 -0.30 27.66
CA PHE A 76 35.62 0.32 27.58
C PHE A 76 35.59 1.74 28.14
N GLY A 77 36.65 2.21 28.82
CA GLY A 77 36.71 3.55 29.40
C GLY A 77 36.10 3.65 30.79
N LYS A 78 36.13 2.56 31.57
CA LYS A 78 35.58 2.55 32.94
C LYS A 78 36.29 3.57 33.85
N ALA A 79 35.59 4.03 34.89
CA ALA A 79 36.13 4.98 35.86
C ALA A 79 37.33 4.41 36.65
N ASP A 80 37.38 3.10 36.88
CA ASP A 80 38.43 2.37 37.58
C ASP A 80 39.52 1.80 36.66
N GLN A 81 39.50 2.16 35.36
CA GLN A 81 40.47 1.68 34.37
C GLN A 81 41.91 1.99 34.83
N MET A 82 42.80 1.02 34.62
CA MET A 82 44.23 1.11 34.95
C MET A 82 45.07 1.31 33.67
N PRO A 83 46.29 1.87 33.77
CA PRO A 83 47.19 1.96 32.62
C PRO A 83 47.42 0.58 31.98
N HIS A 84 47.33 0.51 30.65
CA HIS A 84 47.40 -0.75 29.92
C HIS A 84 48.81 -1.35 29.99
N SER A 85 48.91 -2.64 30.35
CA SER A 85 50.18 -3.31 30.62
C SER A 85 51.11 -3.40 29.41
N TYR A 86 50.57 -3.65 28.21
CA TYR A 86 51.34 -3.72 26.98
C TYR A 86 51.90 -2.35 26.57
N LEU A 87 51.08 -1.28 26.71
CA LEU A 87 51.52 0.07 26.44
C LEU A 87 52.59 0.52 27.44
N LEU A 88 52.43 0.22 28.74
CA LEU A 88 53.47 0.50 29.75
C LEU A 88 54.79 -0.19 29.42
N ALA A 89 54.74 -1.46 29.01
CA ALA A 89 55.92 -2.22 28.64
C ALA A 89 56.62 -1.67 27.39
N THR A 90 55.86 -1.08 26.46
CA THR A 90 56.39 -0.64 25.16
C THR A 90 56.76 0.84 25.11
N LEU A 91 55.95 1.71 25.71
CA LEU A 91 56.10 3.17 25.67
C LEU A 91 56.67 3.75 26.97
N GLY A 92 56.72 2.96 28.06
CA GLY A 92 57.24 3.38 29.36
C GLY A 92 56.17 3.88 30.34
N PRO A 93 56.59 4.39 31.52
CA PRO A 93 55.69 4.61 32.66
C PRO A 93 54.78 5.84 32.56
N GLN A 94 54.94 6.70 31.54
CA GLN A 94 54.13 7.92 31.36
C GLN A 94 52.80 7.67 30.63
N VAL A 95 52.43 6.42 30.41
CA VAL A 95 51.17 6.00 29.80
C VAL A 95 50.02 6.23 30.79
N PRO A 96 49.03 7.09 30.47
CA PRO A 96 47.87 7.30 31.35
C PRO A 96 46.91 6.10 31.29
N ALA A 97 45.86 6.12 32.11
CA ALA A 97 44.83 5.09 32.12
C ALA A 97 43.66 5.35 31.16
N TRP A 98 43.55 6.56 30.59
CA TRP A 98 42.42 7.00 29.74
C TRP A 98 41.02 6.68 30.31
N ARG A 99 40.84 6.90 31.61
CA ARG A 99 39.53 6.73 32.28
C ARG A 99 38.49 7.63 31.63
N GLY A 100 37.28 7.12 31.44
CA GLY A 100 36.20 7.83 30.74
C GLY A 100 36.32 7.81 29.21
N ILE A 101 37.38 7.25 28.63
CA ILE A 101 37.58 7.17 27.18
C ILE A 101 37.73 5.71 26.78
N ALA A 102 36.86 5.27 25.87
CA ALA A 102 36.97 3.94 25.27
C ALA A 102 38.09 3.94 24.23
N THR A 103 38.97 2.94 24.29
CA THR A 103 40.14 2.83 23.40
C THR A 103 40.40 1.39 22.99
N VAL A 104 41.16 1.20 21.91
CA VAL A 104 41.64 -0.13 21.50
C VAL A 104 43.15 -0.16 21.33
N VAL A 105 43.78 -1.27 21.72
CA VAL A 105 45.23 -1.48 21.62
C VAL A 105 45.49 -2.72 20.76
N TRP A 106 46.10 -2.53 19.59
CA TRP A 106 46.57 -3.62 18.75
C TRP A 106 48.01 -4.01 19.10
N LYS A 107 48.22 -5.27 19.49
CA LYS A 107 49.46 -5.74 20.13
C LYS A 107 50.50 -6.31 19.15
N GLY A 108 50.82 -5.59 18.07
CA GLY A 108 51.93 -5.96 17.19
C GLY A 108 51.68 -7.18 16.28
N GLY A 109 50.42 -7.53 16.02
CA GLY A 109 50.02 -8.65 15.14
C GLY A 109 50.16 -8.34 13.65
N LYS A 110 50.06 -9.36 12.80
CA LYS A 110 50.11 -9.23 11.32
C LYS A 110 48.97 -8.33 10.86
N TYR A 111 49.29 -7.31 10.07
CA TYR A 111 48.34 -6.32 9.58
C TYR A 111 48.69 -5.95 8.13
N GLY A 112 48.20 -6.77 7.20
CA GLY A 112 48.50 -6.66 5.78
C GLY A 112 49.90 -7.14 5.39
N ALA A 113 50.05 -7.44 4.11
CA ALA A 113 51.30 -7.82 3.46
C ALA A 113 51.46 -7.08 2.13
N MET A 114 52.69 -7.03 1.61
CA MET A 114 53.05 -6.50 0.28
C MET A 114 52.78 -5.01 0.00
N ASN A 115 51.95 -4.34 0.81
CA ASN A 115 51.64 -2.92 0.72
C ASN A 115 52.10 -2.20 1.99
N PRO A 116 53.01 -1.19 1.90
CA PRO A 116 53.49 -0.44 3.05
C PRO A 116 52.45 0.49 3.69
N TYR A 117 51.29 0.69 3.07
CA TYR A 117 50.19 1.49 3.60
C TYR A 117 49.15 0.58 4.26
N PRO A 118 49.07 0.54 5.61
CA PRO A 118 48.08 -0.26 6.32
C PRO A 118 46.67 0.18 5.94
N ARG A 119 45.77 -0.79 5.74
CA ARG A 119 44.34 -0.48 5.53
C ARG A 119 43.79 0.25 6.77
N PRO A 120 43.08 1.38 6.63
CA PRO A 120 42.55 2.12 7.77
C PRO A 120 41.68 1.22 8.67
N ALA A 121 41.92 1.27 9.98
CA ALA A 121 41.09 0.59 10.96
C ALA A 121 39.80 1.36 11.20
N SER A 122 38.67 0.66 11.32
CA SER A 122 37.42 1.26 11.78
C SER A 122 36.64 0.31 12.68
N TYR A 123 35.75 0.87 13.49
CA TYR A 123 35.12 0.16 14.59
C TYR A 123 33.62 0.41 14.61
N LYS A 124 32.86 -0.62 14.95
CA LYS A 124 31.43 -0.49 15.26
C LYS A 124 31.25 -0.68 16.77
N ILE A 125 30.67 0.32 17.43
CA ILE A 125 30.44 0.34 18.88
C ILE A 125 28.98 0.66 19.18
N ARG A 126 28.54 0.30 20.39
CA ARG A 126 27.25 0.67 20.93
C ARG A 126 27.41 1.36 22.28
N ARG A 127 26.75 2.52 22.41
CA ARG A 127 26.63 3.29 23.65
C ARG A 127 25.23 3.92 23.69
N ILE A 128 24.38 3.38 24.55
CA ILE A 128 22.97 3.66 24.77
C ILE A 128 22.68 3.67 26.28
N LEU A 129 23.05 2.62 27.03
CA LEU A 129 22.71 2.46 28.44
C LEU A 129 23.84 2.86 29.40
N LYS A 130 25.10 2.72 28.96
CA LYS A 130 26.28 3.10 29.75
C LYS A 130 26.81 4.49 29.40
N GLY A 131 27.54 5.08 30.36
CA GLY A 131 28.21 6.37 30.18
C GLY A 131 27.30 7.57 30.33
N TRP A 132 26.17 7.41 31.00
CA TRP A 132 25.37 8.52 31.52
C TRP A 132 26.04 9.12 32.75
N ASP A 133 25.69 10.36 33.09
CA ASP A 133 26.13 10.96 34.34
C ASP A 133 25.66 10.09 35.52
N HIS A 134 26.53 9.88 36.50
CA HIS A 134 26.30 8.98 37.64
C HIS A 134 26.03 7.51 37.27
N ASP A 135 26.36 7.08 36.05
CA ASP A 135 26.17 5.72 35.54
C ASP A 135 24.71 5.24 35.57
N ALA A 136 23.77 6.17 35.42
CA ALA A 136 22.33 5.90 35.44
C ALA A 136 21.66 6.39 34.15
N CYS A 137 21.28 5.46 33.27
CA CYS A 137 20.49 5.78 32.09
C CYS A 137 19.09 6.27 32.49
N TRP A 138 18.67 7.40 31.93
CA TRP A 138 17.29 7.85 32.06
C TRP A 138 16.38 6.94 31.23
N TYR A 139 15.30 6.45 31.84
CA TYR A 139 14.26 5.61 31.20
C TYR A 139 14.84 4.46 30.32
N PRO A 140 15.66 3.56 30.89
CA PRO A 140 16.49 2.60 30.15
C PRO A 140 15.69 1.63 29.26
N GLU A 141 14.49 1.26 29.68
CA GLU A 141 13.58 0.37 28.96
C GLU A 141 13.12 0.91 27.60
N LYS A 142 13.28 2.21 27.33
CA LYS A 142 12.96 2.86 26.05
C LYS A 142 14.16 3.45 25.33
N ALA A 143 15.37 3.35 25.90
CA ALA A 143 16.57 4.00 25.38
C ALA A 143 17.07 3.36 24.08
N ALA A 144 17.05 2.03 24.02
CA ALA A 144 17.46 1.25 22.86
C ALA A 144 16.26 0.97 21.95
N ILE A 145 16.38 1.31 20.67
CA ILE A 145 15.38 1.01 19.65
C ILE A 145 15.96 0.03 18.64
N GLY A 146 15.23 -1.07 18.45
CA GLY A 146 15.47 -2.02 17.38
C GLY A 146 15.20 -1.42 16.01
N MET A 147 16.21 -1.39 15.14
CA MET A 147 16.14 -0.79 13.80
C MET A 147 15.99 -1.82 12.69
N GLN A 148 16.57 -3.02 12.87
CA GLN A 148 16.53 -4.10 11.90
C GLN A 148 16.16 -5.43 12.57
N MET A 149 15.54 -6.30 11.79
CA MET A 149 15.29 -7.69 12.17
C MET A 149 16.53 -8.55 11.94
N ALA A 150 16.59 -9.71 12.60
CA ALA A 150 17.52 -10.75 12.18
C ALA A 150 17.18 -11.23 10.76
N PRO A 151 18.13 -11.77 9.97
CA PRO A 151 17.90 -12.15 8.57
C PRO A 151 16.75 -13.15 8.37
N ARG A 152 16.50 -14.01 9.36
CA ARG A 152 15.41 -14.99 9.38
C ARG A 152 14.68 -14.93 10.72
N VAL A 153 13.36 -14.72 10.68
CA VAL A 153 12.53 -14.64 11.89
C VAL A 153 11.27 -15.48 11.70
N ALA A 154 10.89 -16.23 12.74
CA ALA A 154 9.60 -16.89 12.84
C ALA A 154 8.82 -16.25 14.00
N VAL A 155 7.70 -15.61 13.69
CA VAL A 155 6.87 -14.88 14.65
C VAL A 155 5.50 -15.53 14.78
N TYR A 156 5.08 -15.78 16.01
CA TYR A 156 3.77 -16.32 16.34
C TYR A 156 2.98 -15.34 17.21
N PHE A 157 1.72 -15.09 16.87
CA PHE A 157 0.81 -14.29 17.69
C PHE A 157 -0.37 -15.15 18.15
N ALA A 158 -0.42 -15.46 19.45
CA ALA A 158 -1.62 -15.95 20.12
C ALA A 158 -2.43 -14.73 20.60
N ILE A 159 -3.65 -14.60 20.10
CA ILE A 159 -4.50 -13.44 20.27
C ILE A 159 -5.79 -13.88 20.92
N ASP A 160 -6.07 -13.39 22.11
CA ASP A 160 -7.31 -13.66 22.82
C ASP A 160 -8.50 -13.02 22.09
N LEU A 161 -9.53 -13.82 21.81
CA LEU A 161 -10.80 -13.41 21.21
C LEU A 161 -11.95 -13.64 22.20
N SER A 162 -11.64 -13.66 23.49
CA SER A 162 -12.63 -13.81 24.54
C SER A 162 -13.58 -12.62 24.64
N GLY A 163 -14.74 -12.81 25.26
CA GLY A 163 -15.76 -11.78 25.43
C GLY A 163 -15.28 -10.56 26.22
N SER A 164 -14.33 -10.73 27.15
CA SER A 164 -13.74 -9.61 27.91
C SER A 164 -12.98 -8.64 27.00
N MET A 165 -12.45 -9.12 25.87
CA MET A 165 -11.76 -8.28 24.90
C MET A 165 -12.68 -7.25 24.22
N ASP A 166 -14.01 -7.37 24.35
CA ASP A 166 -14.97 -6.39 23.83
C ASP A 166 -15.21 -5.21 24.79
N ASP A 167 -14.61 -5.21 25.99
CA ASP A 167 -14.70 -4.10 26.93
C ASP A 167 -14.12 -2.81 26.34
N VAL A 168 -14.90 -1.73 26.38
CA VAL A 168 -14.53 -0.40 25.86
C VAL A 168 -13.68 0.36 26.88
N GLY A 169 -12.46 0.73 26.47
CA GLY A 169 -11.53 1.51 27.27
C GLY A 169 -11.82 3.01 27.26
N GLY A 170 -11.01 3.79 28.01
CA GLY A 170 -11.17 5.24 28.15
C GLY A 170 -11.02 6.05 26.86
N ASN A 171 -10.54 5.44 25.77
CA ASN A 171 -10.43 6.04 24.43
C ASN A 171 -11.66 5.79 23.53
N GLY A 172 -12.71 5.16 24.06
CA GLY A 172 -13.96 4.88 23.34
C GLY A 172 -13.90 3.71 22.35
N ARG A 173 -12.83 2.89 22.39
CA ARG A 173 -12.65 1.67 21.59
C ARG A 173 -12.50 0.44 22.47
N SER A 174 -12.89 -0.73 21.98
CA SER A 174 -12.70 -1.98 22.73
C SER A 174 -11.23 -2.40 22.81
N ARG A 175 -10.87 -3.21 23.82
CA ARG A 175 -9.52 -3.78 23.94
C ARG A 175 -9.12 -4.53 22.67
N LEU A 176 -10.04 -5.27 22.08
CA LEU A 176 -9.86 -5.98 20.81
C LEU A 176 -9.55 -5.01 19.66
N GLU A 177 -10.28 -3.90 19.54
CA GLU A 177 -10.04 -2.88 18.51
C GLU A 177 -8.66 -2.22 18.66
N ASN A 178 -8.26 -1.92 19.89
CA ASN A 178 -6.96 -1.32 20.17
C ASN A 178 -5.82 -2.32 19.89
N MET A 179 -5.98 -3.60 20.28
CA MET A 179 -5.02 -4.65 19.95
C MET A 179 -4.91 -4.91 18.44
N LYS A 180 -6.04 -4.92 17.70
CA LYS A 180 -6.03 -5.01 16.23
C LYS A 180 -5.25 -3.86 15.61
N THR A 181 -5.44 -2.65 16.14
CA THR A 181 -4.72 -1.45 15.69
C THR A 181 -3.21 -1.62 15.89
N ALA A 182 -2.78 -2.04 17.08
CA ALA A 182 -1.37 -2.27 17.39
C ALA A 182 -0.76 -3.40 16.53
N LEU A 183 -1.46 -4.53 16.37
CA LEU A 183 -0.97 -5.64 15.57
C LEU A 183 -0.87 -5.29 14.08
N ASN A 184 -1.84 -4.55 13.54
CA ASN A 184 -1.78 -4.06 12.17
C ASN A 184 -0.58 -3.12 11.96
N ALA A 185 -0.27 -2.25 12.93
CA ALA A 185 0.92 -1.40 12.88
C ALA A 185 2.23 -2.23 12.89
N VAL A 186 2.30 -3.28 13.69
CA VAL A 186 3.45 -4.22 13.67
C VAL A 186 3.54 -4.94 12.33
N LEU A 187 2.42 -5.43 11.77
CA LEU A 187 2.41 -6.11 10.48
C LEU A 187 2.88 -5.19 9.34
N ASP A 188 2.58 -3.89 9.39
CA ASP A 188 3.12 -2.90 8.46
C ASP A 188 4.65 -2.79 8.58
N GLN A 189 5.20 -2.77 9.80
CA GLN A 189 6.65 -2.76 10.03
C GLN A 189 7.33 -4.06 9.56
N LEU A 190 6.68 -5.22 9.74
CA LEU A 190 7.14 -6.50 9.21
C LEU A 190 7.14 -6.50 7.69
N GLY A 191 6.09 -5.93 7.05
CA GLY A 191 6.01 -5.78 5.60
C GLY A 191 7.15 -4.95 5.01
N GLN A 192 7.54 -3.87 5.69
CA GLN A 192 8.70 -3.06 5.29
C GLN A 192 10.01 -3.88 5.36
N SER A 193 10.17 -4.72 6.38
CA SER A 193 11.37 -5.57 6.55
C SER A 193 11.42 -6.73 5.55
N ILE A 194 10.25 -7.27 5.17
CA ILE A 194 10.12 -8.27 4.09
C ILE A 194 10.51 -7.64 2.75
N ALA A 195 10.05 -6.42 2.47
CA ALA A 195 10.38 -5.70 1.25
C ALA A 195 11.90 -5.39 1.13
N SER A 196 12.61 -5.25 2.25
CA SER A 196 14.07 -5.11 2.28
C SER A 196 14.84 -6.44 2.24
N GLY A 197 14.15 -7.58 2.12
CA GLY A 197 14.76 -8.89 1.91
C GLY A 197 14.83 -9.81 3.14
N THR A 198 14.20 -9.44 4.25
CA THR A 198 14.15 -10.31 5.45
C THR A 198 13.18 -11.48 5.23
N ALA A 199 13.62 -12.71 5.53
CA ALA A 199 12.75 -13.88 5.45
C ALA A 199 11.95 -14.00 6.76
N VAL A 200 10.63 -13.85 6.69
CA VAL A 200 9.75 -13.87 7.86
C VAL A 200 8.65 -14.92 7.71
N ASP A 201 8.56 -15.84 8.66
CA ASP A 201 7.40 -16.71 8.84
C ASP A 201 6.47 -16.09 9.89
N ILE A 202 5.18 -15.97 9.59
CA ILE A 202 4.19 -15.39 10.51
C ILE A 202 3.02 -16.36 10.69
N MET A 203 2.66 -16.62 11.94
CA MET A 203 1.43 -17.32 12.30
C MET A 203 0.60 -16.47 13.25
N LEU A 204 -0.68 -16.28 12.90
CA LEU A 204 -1.68 -15.68 13.77
C LEU A 204 -2.62 -16.78 14.25
N ALA A 205 -2.92 -16.79 15.54
CA ALA A 205 -3.83 -17.72 16.18
C ALA A 205 -4.77 -16.96 17.11
N GLY A 206 -6.04 -16.83 16.70
CA GLY A 206 -7.11 -16.29 17.51
C GLY A 206 -7.73 -17.41 18.34
N PHE A 207 -7.66 -17.32 19.67
CA PHE A 207 -8.12 -18.35 20.59
C PHE A 207 -9.28 -17.87 21.48
N GLY A 208 -10.08 -18.83 21.97
CA GLY A 208 -11.29 -18.61 22.76
C GLY A 208 -11.59 -19.83 23.65
N ASP A 209 -12.78 -20.41 23.55
CA ASP A 209 -13.28 -21.49 24.43
C ASP A 209 -12.57 -22.84 24.32
N ALA A 210 -12.20 -23.27 23.11
CA ALA A 210 -11.70 -24.62 22.87
C ALA A 210 -10.79 -24.73 21.64
N PRO A 211 -9.91 -25.77 21.59
CA PRO A 211 -8.97 -25.98 20.48
C PRO A 211 -9.60 -26.06 19.08
N ASP A 212 -10.81 -26.59 18.96
CA ASP A 212 -11.54 -26.81 17.71
C ASP A 212 -12.20 -25.54 17.14
N GLN A 213 -12.30 -24.48 17.95
CA GLN A 213 -12.89 -23.20 17.56
C GLN A 213 -11.84 -22.10 17.28
N ARG A 214 -10.56 -22.48 17.30
CA ARG A 214 -9.45 -21.57 16.99
C ARG A 214 -9.50 -21.13 15.53
N GLN A 215 -9.18 -19.87 15.30
CA GLN A 215 -8.98 -19.34 13.97
C GLN A 215 -7.49 -19.08 13.75
N THR A 216 -6.91 -19.57 12.66
CA THR A 216 -5.47 -19.38 12.38
C THR A 216 -5.21 -18.91 10.96
N LEU A 217 -4.12 -18.18 10.79
CA LEU A 217 -3.56 -17.89 9.47
C LEU A 217 -2.03 -17.99 9.51
N LEU A 218 -1.48 -18.85 8.65
CA LEU A 218 -0.04 -19.05 8.50
C LEU A 218 0.44 -18.49 7.16
N ARG A 219 1.53 -17.73 7.17
CA ARG A 219 2.29 -17.34 5.99
C ARG A 219 3.75 -17.68 6.21
N ARG A 220 4.25 -18.63 5.42
CA ARG A 220 5.69 -18.96 5.34
C ARG A 220 6.35 -18.07 4.32
N ASN A 221 7.56 -17.62 4.60
CA ASN A 221 8.33 -16.69 3.76
C ASN A 221 7.42 -15.56 3.24
N CYS A 222 6.80 -14.88 4.19
CA CYS A 222 5.69 -13.95 3.97
C CYS A 222 6.07 -12.89 2.93
N THR A 223 5.11 -12.54 2.07
CA THR A 223 5.24 -11.51 1.02
C THR A 223 4.41 -10.28 1.37
N ALA A 224 4.51 -9.20 0.59
CA ALA A 224 3.64 -8.03 0.75
C ALA A 224 2.14 -8.40 0.67
N GLN A 225 1.77 -9.31 -0.22
CA GLN A 225 0.41 -9.87 -0.28
C GLN A 225 0.06 -10.65 0.99
N GLY A 226 1.00 -11.48 1.48
CA GLY A 226 0.82 -12.20 2.74
C GLY A 226 0.55 -11.28 3.92
N ILE A 227 1.24 -10.13 3.99
CA ILE A 227 0.98 -9.09 5.00
C ILE A 227 -0.42 -8.50 4.86
N ALA A 228 -0.87 -8.18 3.63
CA ALA A 228 -2.22 -7.67 3.40
C ALA A 228 -3.30 -8.67 3.85
N GLU A 229 -3.10 -9.96 3.57
CA GLU A 229 -3.99 -11.05 4.01
C GLU A 229 -4.01 -11.20 5.53
N LEU A 230 -2.84 -11.13 6.19
CA LEU A 230 -2.72 -11.15 7.64
C LEU A 230 -3.46 -9.97 8.28
N LYS A 231 -3.30 -8.75 7.75
CA LYS A 231 -4.00 -7.55 8.22
C LYS A 231 -5.51 -7.66 8.05
N SER A 232 -5.97 -8.11 6.88
CA SER A 232 -7.40 -8.35 6.63
C SER A 232 -7.98 -9.35 7.64
N TRP A 233 -7.24 -10.44 7.90
CA TRP A 233 -7.61 -11.43 8.89
C TRP A 233 -7.71 -10.83 10.31
N VAL A 234 -6.73 -10.04 10.74
CA VAL A 234 -6.73 -9.36 12.06
C VAL A 234 -7.94 -8.44 12.19
N SER A 235 -8.18 -7.59 11.19
CA SER A 235 -9.28 -6.62 11.21
C SER A 235 -10.65 -7.30 11.30
N ALA A 236 -10.80 -8.48 10.69
CA ALA A 236 -12.03 -9.26 10.71
C ALA A 236 -12.30 -10.04 12.02
N ARG A 237 -11.38 -10.03 13.00
CA ARG A 237 -11.58 -10.76 14.27
C ARG A 237 -12.76 -10.18 15.06
N GLN A 238 -13.47 -11.00 15.81
CA GLN A 238 -14.53 -10.58 16.73
C GLN A 238 -14.31 -11.28 18.08
N ALA A 239 -14.77 -10.67 19.16
CA ALA A 239 -14.86 -11.30 20.46
C ALA A 239 -16.03 -12.29 20.43
N LEU A 240 -15.78 -13.57 20.69
CA LEU A 240 -16.76 -14.62 20.40
C LEU A 240 -17.03 -15.55 21.60
N TYR A 241 -16.08 -15.76 22.52
CA TYR A 241 -16.07 -16.90 23.46
C TYR A 241 -15.34 -16.65 24.80
N GLY A 242 -15.08 -17.66 25.64
CA GLY A 242 -14.23 -17.60 26.86
C GLY A 242 -12.73 -17.73 26.58
N THR A 243 -11.91 -18.05 27.59
CA THR A 243 -10.43 -17.93 27.52
C THR A 243 -9.70 -19.25 27.82
N HIS A 244 -9.30 -20.01 26.80
CA HIS A 244 -8.57 -21.28 26.95
C HIS A 244 -7.12 -21.20 26.44
N PHE A 245 -6.13 -21.05 27.33
CA PHE A 245 -4.74 -20.75 26.94
C PHE A 245 -4.07 -21.79 26.02
N PRO A 246 -4.25 -23.12 26.22
CA PRO A 246 -3.65 -24.11 25.33
C PRO A 246 -4.08 -23.95 23.86
N ALA A 247 -5.30 -23.46 23.60
CA ALA A 247 -5.75 -23.21 22.23
C ALA A 247 -4.88 -22.14 21.54
N GLY A 248 -4.34 -21.18 22.28
CA GLY A 248 -3.44 -20.16 21.75
C GLY A 248 -2.03 -20.66 21.44
N THR A 249 -1.54 -21.72 22.11
CA THR A 249 -0.11 -22.11 22.08
C THR A 249 0.16 -23.44 21.39
N MET A 250 -0.83 -24.32 21.26
CA MET A 250 -0.65 -25.70 20.75
C MET A 250 -0.10 -25.83 19.33
N ASP A 251 -0.19 -24.79 18.49
CA ASP A 251 0.41 -24.82 17.15
C ASP A 251 1.91 -24.52 17.15
N MET A 252 2.44 -23.90 18.22
CA MET A 252 3.82 -23.45 18.30
C MET A 252 4.81 -24.59 17.99
N PRO A 253 4.72 -25.81 18.57
CA PRO A 253 5.63 -26.90 18.24
C PRO A 253 5.70 -27.20 16.73
N SER A 254 4.53 -27.33 16.07
CA SER A 254 4.45 -27.62 14.64
C SER A 254 4.90 -26.45 13.76
N PHE A 255 4.56 -25.22 14.16
CA PHE A 255 4.94 -24.00 13.47
C PHE A 255 6.46 -23.82 13.46
N TYR A 256 7.11 -23.95 14.61
CA TYR A 256 8.55 -23.73 14.71
C TYR A 256 9.38 -24.92 14.23
N ALA A 257 8.87 -26.14 14.29
CA ALA A 257 9.54 -27.30 13.70
C ALA A 257 9.70 -27.18 12.17
N ALA A 258 8.74 -26.52 11.50
CA ALA A 258 8.79 -26.26 10.06
C ALA A 258 9.48 -24.93 9.70
N ALA A 259 9.88 -24.11 10.67
CA ALA A 259 10.66 -22.90 10.43
C ALA A 259 12.15 -23.23 10.20
N PRO A 260 12.92 -22.38 9.49
CA PRO A 260 14.36 -22.56 9.33
C PRO A 260 15.08 -22.75 10.68
N PRO A 261 16.07 -23.65 10.80
CA PRO A 261 16.75 -23.92 12.07
C PRO A 261 17.48 -22.71 12.67
N ASP A 262 17.92 -21.79 11.83
CA ASP A 262 18.62 -20.55 12.16
C ASP A 262 17.69 -19.35 12.38
N ALA A 263 16.37 -19.53 12.26
CA ALA A 263 15.41 -18.46 12.46
C ALA A 263 15.35 -18.05 13.94
N VAL A 264 15.30 -16.73 14.18
CA VAL A 264 14.97 -16.19 15.51
C VAL A 264 13.49 -16.48 15.78
N ARG A 265 13.20 -17.18 16.89
CA ARG A 265 11.85 -17.63 17.26
C ARG A 265 11.25 -16.75 18.34
N VAL A 266 10.13 -16.11 18.03
CA VAL A 266 9.46 -15.18 18.95
C VAL A 266 7.95 -15.42 18.92
N ALA A 267 7.34 -15.57 20.09
CA ALA A 267 5.89 -15.64 20.25
C ALA A 267 5.38 -14.50 21.13
N PHE A 268 4.15 -14.07 20.86
CA PHE A 268 3.38 -13.14 21.68
C PHE A 268 2.10 -13.82 22.12
N PHE A 269 1.86 -13.87 23.43
CA PHE A 269 0.63 -14.37 24.02
C PHE A 269 -0.12 -13.19 24.61
N VAL A 270 -1.13 -12.70 23.87
CA VAL A 270 -1.87 -11.48 24.18
C VAL A 270 -3.24 -11.84 24.70
N THR A 271 -3.59 -11.39 25.92
CA THR A 271 -4.87 -11.67 26.58
C THR A 271 -5.26 -10.55 27.54
N ASP A 272 -6.55 -10.35 27.79
CA ASP A 272 -7.04 -9.49 28.88
C ASP A 272 -7.60 -10.29 30.07
N GLY A 273 -7.59 -11.62 29.95
CA GLY A 273 -8.34 -12.51 30.83
C GLY A 273 -7.47 -13.48 31.61
N VAL A 274 -8.03 -13.94 32.73
CA VAL A 274 -7.61 -15.20 33.35
C VAL A 274 -8.14 -16.37 32.50
N PRO A 275 -7.48 -17.53 32.48
CA PRO A 275 -8.06 -18.70 31.80
C PRO A 275 -9.43 -19.03 32.40
N ASP A 276 -10.34 -19.55 31.58
CA ASP A 276 -11.68 -19.99 31.99
C ASP A 276 -11.79 -21.52 31.85
N PRO A 277 -11.98 -22.28 32.96
CA PRO A 277 -11.98 -21.80 34.34
C PRO A 277 -10.58 -21.40 34.83
N PRO A 278 -10.46 -20.49 35.84
CA PRO A 278 -9.17 -20.06 36.37
C PRO A 278 -8.36 -21.23 36.93
N SER A 279 -7.33 -21.65 36.20
CA SER A 279 -6.61 -22.89 36.47
C SER A 279 -5.13 -22.81 36.11
N ALA A 280 -4.29 -23.07 37.10
CA ALA A 280 -2.84 -23.23 36.89
C ALA A 280 -2.54 -24.38 35.92
N THR A 281 -3.38 -25.43 35.89
CA THR A 281 -3.23 -26.54 34.95
C THR A 281 -3.44 -26.10 33.50
N ASN A 282 -4.38 -25.17 33.26
CA ASN A 282 -4.62 -24.62 31.93
C ASN A 282 -3.40 -23.83 31.42
N ALA A 283 -2.86 -22.93 32.27
CA ALA A 283 -1.67 -22.17 31.94
C ALA A 283 -0.39 -23.05 31.84
N GLN A 284 -0.28 -24.11 32.66
CA GLN A 284 0.81 -25.10 32.57
C GLN A 284 0.79 -25.88 31.25
N ALA A 285 -0.40 -26.25 30.77
CA ALA A 285 -0.53 -26.92 29.49
C ALA A 285 -0.07 -26.01 28.34
N ALA A 286 -0.48 -24.74 28.35
CA ALA A 286 0.00 -23.76 27.38
C ALA A 286 1.53 -23.56 27.45
N ARG A 287 2.09 -23.53 28.67
CA ARG A 287 3.53 -23.47 28.89
C ARG A 287 4.26 -24.72 28.36
N ALA A 288 3.67 -25.90 28.46
CA ALA A 288 4.26 -27.13 27.93
C ALA A 288 4.42 -27.09 26.40
N ASP A 289 3.53 -26.41 25.68
CA ASP A 289 3.67 -26.20 24.22
C ASP A 289 4.80 -25.21 23.90
N VAL A 290 4.96 -24.16 24.70
CA VAL A 290 6.06 -23.19 24.58
C VAL A 290 7.41 -23.86 24.83
N ASP A 291 7.54 -24.65 25.90
CA ASP A 291 8.81 -25.27 26.32
C ASP A 291 9.27 -26.41 25.39
N GLN A 292 8.38 -26.96 24.56
CA GLN A 292 8.75 -27.92 23.50
C GLN A 292 9.58 -27.28 22.39
N VAL A 293 9.55 -25.96 22.25
CA VAL A 293 10.24 -25.24 21.19
C VAL A 293 11.57 -24.71 21.70
N ALA A 294 12.66 -25.34 21.24
CA ALA A 294 14.00 -24.88 21.55
C ALA A 294 14.22 -23.41 21.14
N HIS A 295 14.78 -22.62 22.05
CA HIS A 295 15.14 -21.21 21.87
C HIS A 295 13.97 -20.27 21.54
N LEU A 296 12.72 -20.67 21.81
CA LEU A 296 11.57 -19.78 21.69
C LEU A 296 11.55 -18.76 22.83
N ARG A 297 11.38 -17.48 22.48
CA ARG A 297 11.03 -16.40 23.41
C ARG A 297 9.54 -16.07 23.28
N CYS A 298 8.74 -16.47 24.26
CA CYS A 298 7.31 -16.23 24.35
C CYS A 298 7.04 -15.11 25.35
N TYR A 299 6.54 -13.98 24.84
CA TYR A 299 6.21 -12.78 25.60
C TYR A 299 4.72 -12.80 25.96
N GLY A 300 4.41 -12.90 27.25
CA GLY A 300 3.08 -12.60 27.77
C GLY A 300 2.78 -11.10 27.75
N ILE A 301 1.64 -10.71 27.19
CA ILE A 301 1.14 -9.33 27.17
C ILE A 301 -0.30 -9.36 27.72
N THR A 302 -0.52 -8.67 28.83
CA THR A 302 -1.84 -8.53 29.44
C THR A 302 -2.43 -7.15 29.17
N ILE A 303 -3.74 -7.08 28.91
CA ILE A 303 -4.47 -5.84 28.66
C ILE A 303 -5.40 -5.56 29.84
N ASP A 304 -5.26 -4.40 30.50
CA ASP A 304 -6.06 -3.97 31.66
C ASP A 304 -6.18 -4.99 32.82
N LEU A 305 -5.31 -6.00 32.86
CA LEU A 305 -5.33 -7.07 33.84
C LEU A 305 -4.14 -6.97 34.79
N ALA A 306 -4.40 -6.55 36.03
CA ALA A 306 -3.38 -6.37 37.06
C ALA A 306 -2.82 -7.70 37.60
N ASN A 307 -3.60 -8.78 37.56
CA ASN A 307 -3.13 -10.10 38.00
C ASN A 307 -2.59 -10.92 36.82
N THR A 308 -1.28 -10.92 36.66
CA THR A 308 -0.58 -11.59 35.55
C THR A 308 -0.23 -13.05 35.85
N THR A 309 -0.63 -13.61 37.00
CA THR A 309 -0.16 -14.92 37.50
C THR A 309 -0.17 -16.02 36.43
N TYR A 310 -1.27 -16.16 35.67
CA TYR A 310 -1.40 -17.20 34.65
C TYR A 310 -0.64 -16.88 33.36
N THR A 311 -0.65 -15.61 32.92
CA THR A 311 0.10 -15.17 31.74
C THR A 311 1.60 -15.28 31.96
N ASP A 312 2.08 -15.00 33.17
CA ASP A 312 3.47 -15.19 33.61
C ASP A 312 3.92 -16.64 33.55
N MET A 313 3.00 -17.61 33.67
CA MET A 313 3.33 -19.02 33.49
C MET A 313 3.61 -19.34 32.02
N VAL A 314 2.92 -18.71 31.07
CA VAL A 314 3.14 -18.88 29.63
C VAL A 314 4.37 -18.09 29.16
N HIS A 315 4.63 -16.93 29.78
CA HIS A 315 5.83 -16.12 29.54
C HIS A 315 7.11 -16.90 29.87
N ASN A 316 8.08 -16.95 28.95
CA ASN A 316 9.32 -17.71 29.16
C ASN A 316 10.61 -16.88 28.95
N VAL A 317 10.50 -15.55 28.84
CA VAL A 317 11.66 -14.69 28.62
C VAL A 317 12.41 -14.51 29.95
N PRO A 318 13.70 -14.88 30.04
CA PRO A 318 14.43 -14.85 31.29
C PRO A 318 14.56 -13.43 31.86
N GLY A 319 14.33 -13.28 33.16
CA GLY A 319 14.51 -12.00 33.87
C GLY A 319 13.39 -10.98 33.64
N THR A 320 12.30 -11.37 32.98
CA THR A 320 11.13 -10.51 32.74
C THR A 320 9.84 -11.18 33.20
N THR A 321 8.79 -10.37 33.36
CA THR A 321 7.41 -10.81 33.58
C THR A 321 6.55 -10.38 32.39
N SER A 322 5.29 -10.81 32.37
CA SER A 322 4.32 -10.33 31.38
C SER A 322 4.16 -8.82 31.48
N ALA A 323 4.04 -8.16 30.34
CA ALA A 323 3.82 -6.73 30.28
C ALA A 323 2.34 -6.43 30.50
N VAL A 324 2.01 -5.47 31.37
CA VAL A 324 0.65 -4.96 31.55
C VAL A 324 0.51 -3.70 30.72
N VAL A 325 -0.43 -3.71 29.77
CA VAL A 325 -0.72 -2.58 28.88
C VAL A 325 -2.12 -2.06 29.17
N GLN A 326 -2.28 -0.73 29.18
CA GLN A 326 -3.61 -0.14 29.26
C GLN A 326 -4.35 -0.35 27.93
N GLY A 327 -5.61 -0.76 27.99
CA GLY A 327 -6.40 -1.14 26.81
C GLY A 327 -6.52 -0.05 25.76
N GLY A 328 -6.42 1.22 26.15
CA GLY A 328 -6.43 2.36 25.23
C GLY A 328 -5.09 2.71 24.57
N ASP A 329 -3.97 2.13 25.02
CA ASP A 329 -2.62 2.52 24.61
C ASP A 329 -2.03 1.56 23.57
N THR A 330 -2.31 1.85 22.31
CA THR A 330 -1.83 1.05 21.16
C THR A 330 -0.32 1.23 20.91
N ALA A 331 0.27 2.35 21.33
CA ALA A 331 1.67 2.67 21.09
C ALA A 331 2.58 1.80 21.97
N ILE A 332 2.26 1.66 23.26
CA ILE A 332 3.00 0.78 24.18
C ILE A 332 2.99 -0.67 23.67
N MET A 333 1.82 -1.18 23.26
CA MET A 333 1.70 -2.55 22.74
C MET A 333 2.56 -2.75 21.48
N THR A 334 2.48 -1.82 20.54
CA THR A 334 3.29 -1.84 19.30
C THR A 334 4.79 -1.84 19.63
N GLY A 335 5.21 -0.99 20.56
CA GLY A 335 6.60 -0.88 20.99
C GLY A 335 7.14 -2.15 21.65
N LEU A 336 6.34 -2.82 22.50
CA LEU A 336 6.72 -4.08 23.15
C LEU A 336 6.95 -5.19 22.13
N ILE A 337 6.01 -5.34 21.20
CA ILE A 337 6.10 -6.35 20.14
C ILE A 337 7.31 -6.07 19.24
N ARG A 338 7.50 -4.81 18.86
CA ARG A 338 8.63 -4.38 18.04
C ARG A 338 9.98 -4.72 18.70
N ALA A 339 10.16 -4.36 19.97
CA ALA A 339 11.42 -4.56 20.69
C ALA A 339 11.86 -6.03 20.73
N ALA A 340 10.91 -6.97 20.76
CA ALA A 340 11.19 -8.40 20.76
C ALA A 340 11.62 -8.94 19.37
N ILE A 341 11.14 -8.32 18.28
CA ILE A 341 11.36 -8.77 16.91
C ILE A 341 12.60 -8.11 16.28
N PHE A 342 12.78 -6.80 16.50
CA PHE A 342 13.83 -6.00 15.86
C PHE A 342 15.10 -5.96 16.71
N THR A 343 15.91 -7.02 16.67
CA THR A 343 17.09 -7.14 17.53
C THR A 343 18.44 -7.05 16.79
N GLY A 344 18.44 -6.88 15.46
CA GLY A 344 19.66 -6.95 14.64
C GLY A 344 20.57 -5.72 14.77
N LEU A 345 19.98 -4.52 14.69
CA LEU A 345 20.68 -3.24 14.84
C LEU A 345 19.95 -2.41 15.90
N LEU A 346 20.70 -1.87 16.87
CA LEU A 346 20.15 -1.00 17.90
C LEU A 346 20.61 0.44 17.68
N ALA A 347 19.68 1.37 17.84
CA ALA A 347 19.94 2.80 17.80
C ALA A 347 19.34 3.49 19.02
N MET A 348 19.79 4.72 19.30
CA MET A 348 19.36 5.46 20.49
C MET A 348 18.07 6.23 20.20
N ASN A 349 17.15 6.23 21.15
CA ASN A 349 15.90 6.98 21.08
C ASN A 349 16.17 8.50 21.01
N VAL A 350 15.45 9.21 20.13
CA VAL A 350 15.59 10.66 19.94
C VAL A 350 15.36 11.44 21.23
N ALA A 351 14.36 11.05 22.03
CA ALA A 351 14.09 11.69 23.32
C ALA A 351 15.27 11.54 24.28
N HIS A 352 15.92 10.38 24.30
CA HIS A 352 17.12 10.13 25.11
C HIS A 352 18.33 10.92 24.62
N VAL A 353 18.51 11.06 23.30
CA VAL A 353 19.59 11.89 22.74
C VAL A 353 19.40 13.35 23.15
N LEU A 354 18.17 13.88 23.05
CA LEU A 354 17.84 15.24 23.46
C LEU A 354 17.95 15.44 24.98
N TYR A 355 17.49 14.47 25.77
CA TYR A 355 17.62 14.49 27.23
C TYR A 355 19.10 14.48 27.63
N TYR A 356 19.92 13.62 27.02
CA TYR A 356 21.36 13.56 27.25
C TYR A 356 22.02 14.89 26.87
N ALA A 357 21.75 15.43 25.68
CA ALA A 357 22.31 16.71 25.24
C ALA A 357 21.95 17.88 26.17
N THR A 358 20.76 17.81 26.79
CA THR A 358 20.25 18.83 27.72
C THR A 358 20.85 18.71 29.11
N THR A 359 20.96 17.49 29.66
CA THR A 359 21.36 17.26 31.06
C THR A 359 22.85 17.03 31.27
N ASN A 360 23.55 16.49 30.26
CA ASN A 360 24.90 15.99 30.46
C ASN A 360 25.90 17.10 30.86
N ALA A 361 26.80 16.76 31.78
CA ALA A 361 27.80 17.65 32.34
C ALA A 361 28.81 18.23 31.33
N GLU A 362 28.94 17.67 30.13
CA GLU A 362 29.83 18.19 29.08
C GLU A 362 29.06 18.92 27.96
N MET A 363 27.73 18.96 28.04
CA MET A 363 26.84 19.58 27.05
C MET A 363 25.96 20.67 27.71
N GLY A 364 24.66 20.42 27.88
CA GLY A 364 23.69 21.44 28.33
C GLY A 364 23.68 21.75 29.83
N ARG A 365 24.04 20.79 30.70
CA ARG A 365 24.03 20.93 32.18
C ARG A 365 22.71 21.39 32.80
N GLU A 366 21.57 21.20 32.13
CA GLU A 366 20.29 21.53 32.75
C GLU A 366 20.04 20.60 33.96
N PRO A 367 19.68 21.16 35.13
CA PRO A 367 19.25 20.37 36.27
C PRO A 367 18.02 19.51 35.93
N VAL A 368 17.97 18.27 36.44
CA VAL A 368 16.89 17.32 36.14
C VAL A 368 15.50 17.84 36.57
N ASP A 369 15.43 18.67 37.62
CA ASP A 369 14.22 19.35 38.07
C ASP A 369 13.74 20.46 37.13
N GLY A 370 14.64 20.95 36.26
CA GLY A 370 14.35 21.86 35.16
C GLY A 370 13.72 21.18 33.93
N ILE A 371 13.52 19.85 33.96
CA ILE A 371 12.93 19.08 32.86
C ILE A 371 11.53 18.60 33.26
N ASP A 372 10.59 18.70 32.32
CA ASP A 372 9.30 18.07 32.47
C ASP A 372 9.38 16.56 32.16
N ALA A 373 9.35 15.74 33.21
CA ALA A 373 9.52 14.30 33.08
C ALA A 373 8.38 13.62 32.31
N ALA A 374 7.17 14.20 32.31
CA ALA A 374 6.00 13.61 31.66
C ALA A 374 6.10 13.72 30.13
N SER A 375 6.37 14.92 29.61
CA SER A 375 6.54 15.19 28.17
C SER A 375 7.70 14.39 27.57
N PHE A 376 8.84 14.34 28.27
CA PHE A 376 10.00 13.55 27.81
C PHE A 376 9.71 12.05 27.79
N ARG A 377 9.06 11.48 28.82
CA ARG A 377 8.67 10.05 28.83
C ARG A 377 7.67 9.73 27.73
N ALA A 378 6.64 10.55 27.56
CA ALA A 378 5.66 10.39 26.48
C ALA A 378 6.33 10.43 25.10
N GLY A 379 7.29 11.34 24.91
CA GLY A 379 8.07 11.39 23.68
C GLY A 379 8.95 10.17 23.46
N ALA A 380 9.61 9.68 24.51
CA ALA A 380 10.41 8.45 24.45
C ALA A 380 9.55 7.23 24.09
N ASP A 381 8.36 7.10 24.67
CA ASP A 381 7.42 6.02 24.35
C ASP A 381 6.98 6.07 22.88
N TRP A 382 6.66 7.27 22.38
CA TRP A 382 6.28 7.49 20.99
C TRP A 382 7.41 7.13 20.01
N TYR A 383 8.62 7.66 20.18
CA TYR A 383 9.74 7.33 19.30
C TYR A 383 10.07 5.83 19.33
N HIS A 384 9.96 5.20 20.50
CA HIS A 384 10.19 3.76 20.65
C HIS A 384 9.12 2.94 19.92
N SER A 385 7.83 3.27 20.06
CA SER A 385 6.75 2.58 19.33
C SER A 385 6.88 2.76 17.81
N GLU A 386 7.31 3.95 17.39
CA GLU A 386 7.55 4.30 15.99
C GLU A 386 8.82 3.68 15.41
N GLY A 387 9.65 3.01 16.21
CA GLY A 387 10.93 2.47 15.74
C GLY A 387 11.89 3.54 15.25
N PHE A 388 11.82 4.75 15.83
CA PHE A 388 12.59 5.91 15.43
C PHE A 388 13.83 6.03 16.33
N GLY A 389 14.84 5.22 16.05
CA GLY A 389 16.16 5.32 16.67
C GLY A 389 17.19 5.91 15.72
N ILE A 390 18.16 6.63 16.28
CA ILE A 390 19.23 7.28 15.53
C ILE A 390 20.63 6.86 16.02
N CYS A 391 21.59 6.88 15.13
CA CYS A 391 23.02 6.65 15.39
C CYS A 391 23.76 7.95 15.11
N THR A 392 24.03 8.74 16.15
CA THR A 392 24.66 10.06 16.00
C THR A 392 25.93 10.15 16.84
N CYS A 393 26.79 11.09 16.48
CA CYS A 393 27.91 11.53 17.30
C CYS A 393 27.82 13.04 17.51
N PHE A 394 28.27 13.49 18.68
CA PHE A 394 28.53 14.88 18.95
C PHE A 394 30.04 15.10 18.98
N ASP A 395 30.55 15.94 18.09
CA ASP A 395 31.95 16.37 18.10
C ASP A 395 32.00 17.85 18.51
N PRO A 396 32.47 18.18 19.73
CA PRO A 396 32.54 19.56 20.20
C PRO A 396 33.52 20.43 19.41
N ALA A 397 34.40 19.84 18.59
CA ALA A 397 35.25 20.59 17.67
C ALA A 397 34.51 20.97 16.37
N ALA A 398 33.44 20.26 16.01
CA ALA A 398 32.68 20.44 14.78
C ALA A 398 31.38 21.23 14.96
N GLU A 399 30.69 21.08 16.11
CA GLU A 399 29.41 21.75 16.36
C GLU A 399 29.20 22.11 17.84
N SER A 400 28.29 23.05 18.11
CA SER A 400 27.86 23.37 19.48
C SER A 400 26.73 22.43 19.93
N ALA A 401 26.52 22.30 21.25
CA ALA A 401 25.43 21.51 21.81
C ALA A 401 24.04 22.00 21.33
N ASP A 402 23.87 23.31 21.16
CA ASP A 402 22.61 23.88 20.64
C ASP A 402 22.39 23.53 19.16
N ALA A 403 23.45 23.55 18.34
CA ALA A 403 23.38 23.16 16.93
C ALA A 403 23.06 21.67 16.80
N PHE A 404 23.71 20.82 17.62
CA PHE A 404 23.42 19.41 17.73
C PHE A 404 21.94 19.17 18.11
N SER A 405 21.46 19.81 19.18
CA SER A 405 20.07 19.68 19.64
C SER A 405 19.07 20.13 18.57
N THR A 406 19.34 21.24 17.87
CA THR A 406 18.48 21.74 16.79
C THR A 406 18.42 20.77 15.61
N ARG A 407 19.56 20.17 15.23
CA ARG A 407 19.64 19.15 14.18
C ARG A 407 18.81 17.91 14.55
N ILE A 408 18.91 17.42 15.79
CA ILE A 408 18.14 16.28 16.27
C ILE A 408 16.64 16.60 16.38
N GLN A 409 16.26 17.80 16.83
CA GLN A 409 14.86 18.25 16.87
C GLN A 409 14.23 18.28 15.48
N ARG A 410 14.95 18.80 14.46
CA ARG A 410 14.50 18.79 13.06
C ARG A 410 14.31 17.38 12.52
N LEU A 411 15.28 16.49 12.77
CA LEU A 411 15.19 15.09 12.34
C LEU A 411 13.98 14.40 13.00
N GLY A 412 13.83 14.53 14.32
CA GLY A 412 12.76 13.93 15.10
C GLY A 412 11.36 14.50 14.83
N GLY A 413 11.25 15.71 14.28
CA GLY A 413 9.97 16.40 14.14
C GLY A 413 9.40 16.84 15.50
N CYS A 414 10.27 17.32 16.39
CA CYS A 414 9.92 17.75 17.74
C CYS A 414 10.58 19.06 18.13
N SER A 415 10.22 19.58 19.29
CA SER A 415 10.86 20.75 19.89
C SER A 415 11.11 20.53 21.37
N VAL A 416 12.27 20.97 21.84
CA VAL A 416 12.58 21.10 23.27
C VAL A 416 12.55 22.59 23.60
N SER A 417 11.55 23.01 24.37
CA SER A 417 11.37 24.43 24.67
C SER A 417 10.96 24.65 26.12
N ARG A 418 11.37 25.80 26.69
CA ARG A 418 11.04 26.13 28.07
C ARG A 418 9.62 26.68 28.14
N ASP A 419 8.79 26.03 28.93
CA ASP A 419 7.45 26.50 29.25
C ASP A 419 7.56 27.74 30.16
N ARG A 420 6.79 28.78 29.82
CA ARG A 420 6.81 30.09 30.49
C ARG A 420 5.95 30.14 31.75
N THR A 421 5.19 29.08 32.02
CA THR A 421 4.28 28.93 33.16
C THR A 421 4.93 28.17 34.30
N ASP A 422 5.62 27.05 33.99
CA ASP A 422 6.29 26.22 35.01
C ASP A 422 7.83 26.37 35.02
N GLY A 423 8.42 27.00 34.00
CA GLY A 423 9.86 27.22 33.88
C GLY A 423 10.67 25.99 33.44
N LYS A 424 10.03 24.87 33.11
CA LYS A 424 10.68 23.61 32.74
C LYS A 424 10.82 23.45 31.24
N LEU A 425 11.79 22.63 30.80
CA LEU A 425 11.92 22.20 29.41
C LEU A 425 10.93 21.07 29.12
N HIS A 426 10.11 21.27 28.10
CA HIS A 426 9.15 20.28 27.58
C HIS A 426 9.62 19.75 26.23
N LEU A 427 9.35 18.47 25.98
CA LEU A 427 9.51 17.83 24.66
C LEU A 427 8.13 17.72 23.99
N ASP A 428 7.90 18.50 22.95
CA ASP A 428 6.64 18.52 22.18
C ASP A 428 6.88 17.93 20.77
N ILE A 429 6.10 16.92 20.37
CA ILE A 429 6.26 16.19 19.10
C ILE A 429 5.12 16.53 18.13
N ALA A 430 5.46 16.81 16.88
CA ALA A 430 4.48 17.02 15.80
C ALA A 430 4.07 15.67 15.17
N ASN A 431 3.07 15.00 15.75
CA ASN A 431 2.65 13.65 15.34
C ASN A 431 1.15 13.48 15.03
N GLY A 432 0.34 14.53 15.17
CA GLY A 432 -1.11 14.51 14.92
C GLY A 432 -1.92 13.75 15.97
N LEU A 433 -1.29 13.33 17.08
CA LEU A 433 -1.95 12.61 18.16
C LEU A 433 -2.40 13.60 19.24
N TYR A 434 -3.71 13.85 19.30
CA TYR A 434 -4.31 14.72 20.30
C TYR A 434 -5.77 14.37 20.56
N THR A 435 -6.26 14.72 21.76
CA THR A 435 -7.68 14.72 22.09
C THR A 435 -8.26 16.09 21.74
N LEU A 436 -9.23 16.14 20.83
CA LEU A 436 -9.75 17.40 20.26
C LEU A 436 -10.29 18.36 21.33
N GLU A 437 -10.93 17.81 22.36
CA GLU A 437 -11.53 18.57 23.47
C GLU A 437 -10.49 19.14 24.44
N ALA A 438 -9.26 18.58 24.46
CA ALA A 438 -8.18 19.03 25.33
C ALA A 438 -7.36 20.18 24.71
N LEU A 439 -7.54 20.46 23.41
CA LEU A 439 -6.77 21.48 22.72
C LEU A 439 -7.19 22.89 23.15
N PRO A 440 -6.24 23.81 23.41
CA PRO A 440 -6.55 25.22 23.59
C PRO A 440 -7.27 25.80 22.38
N ILE A 441 -8.17 26.76 22.61
CA ILE A 441 -8.94 27.41 21.56
C ILE A 441 -8.51 28.87 21.46
N LEU A 442 -8.18 29.33 20.25
CA LEU A 442 -8.02 30.74 19.91
C LEU A 442 -9.21 31.21 19.10
N THR A 443 -9.88 32.24 19.60
CA THR A 443 -11.08 32.81 18.99
C THR A 443 -10.78 34.14 18.30
N ASP A 444 -11.76 34.69 17.57
CA ASP A 444 -11.66 36.03 17.00
C ASP A 444 -11.29 37.12 18.02
N ASP A 445 -11.71 36.99 19.28
CA ASP A 445 -11.47 37.98 20.34
C ASP A 445 -10.04 37.91 20.90
N ASP A 446 -9.34 36.79 20.68
CA ASP A 446 -7.95 36.60 21.08
C ASP A 446 -6.95 37.19 20.08
N ILE A 447 -7.41 37.58 18.88
CA ILE A 447 -6.55 37.96 17.75
C ILE A 447 -6.54 39.49 17.57
N LEU A 448 -5.35 40.07 17.76
CA LEU A 448 -5.07 41.50 17.60
C LEU A 448 -4.69 41.85 16.15
N GLU A 449 -3.87 41.02 15.50
CA GLU A 449 -3.50 41.17 14.09
C GLU A 449 -3.58 39.82 13.39
N TRP A 450 -4.01 39.84 12.13
CA TRP A 450 -4.19 38.65 11.30
C TRP A 450 -3.53 38.83 9.95
N ARG A 451 -2.77 37.83 9.55
CA ARG A 451 -2.27 37.69 8.19
C ARG A 451 -2.32 36.22 7.79
N GLU A 452 -3.03 35.94 6.70
CA GLU A 452 -3.01 34.63 6.06
C GLU A 452 -2.00 34.65 4.91
N HIS A 453 -1.17 33.63 4.84
CA HIS A 453 -0.23 33.46 3.74
C HIS A 453 -0.91 32.62 2.63
N PRO A 454 -0.89 33.08 1.37
CA PRO A 454 -1.41 32.27 0.28
C PRO A 454 -0.55 31.02 0.09
N SER A 455 -1.19 29.85 -0.02
CA SER A 455 -0.54 28.61 -0.41
C SER A 455 -0.26 28.66 -1.91
N VAL A 456 1.02 28.80 -2.31
CA VAL A 456 1.41 28.82 -3.73
C VAL A 456 2.18 27.53 -4.04
N PHE A 457 1.79 26.84 -5.12
CA PHE A 457 2.41 25.59 -5.58
C PHE A 457 3.69 25.79 -6.40
N ASP A 458 4.05 27.04 -6.71
CA ASP A 458 5.18 27.34 -7.59
C ASP A 458 6.48 26.82 -6.96
N ASN A 459 7.06 25.80 -7.59
CA ASN A 459 8.29 25.11 -7.18
C ASN A 459 8.20 24.22 -5.92
N ALA A 460 7.02 23.68 -5.58
CA ALA A 460 6.93 22.66 -4.53
C ALA A 460 7.82 21.44 -4.88
N VAL A 461 8.61 20.98 -3.91
CA VAL A 461 9.40 19.75 -4.05
C VAL A 461 8.43 18.58 -4.16
N ASN A 462 8.37 17.97 -5.34
CA ASN A 462 7.48 16.85 -5.65
C ASN A 462 8.22 15.51 -5.76
N SER A 463 9.52 15.52 -5.43
CA SER A 463 10.37 14.33 -5.33
C SER A 463 11.42 14.49 -4.24
N VAL A 464 11.46 13.58 -3.26
CA VAL A 464 12.42 13.61 -2.15
C VAL A 464 13.20 12.31 -2.04
N SER A 465 14.52 12.39 -1.93
CA SER A 465 15.40 11.30 -1.49
C SER A 465 16.08 11.66 -0.17
N VAL A 466 16.45 10.65 0.62
CA VAL A 466 17.23 10.84 1.85
C VAL A 466 18.54 10.06 1.75
N THR A 467 19.67 10.71 2.02
CA THR A 467 20.97 10.04 2.20
C THR A 467 21.13 9.69 3.67
N TYR A 468 21.28 8.41 3.97
CA TYR A 468 21.44 7.88 5.32
C TYR A 468 22.72 7.05 5.42
N PHE A 469 23.23 6.82 6.64
CA PHE A 469 24.43 6.00 6.85
C PHE A 469 24.04 4.59 7.30
N ASP A 470 24.38 3.57 6.51
CA ASP A 470 24.18 2.17 6.91
C ASP A 470 25.40 1.70 7.73
N PRO A 471 25.25 1.43 9.05
CA PRO A 471 26.39 1.06 9.90
C PRO A 471 26.86 -0.39 9.67
N ASP A 472 26.08 -1.24 9.01
CA ASP A 472 26.49 -2.60 8.64
C ASP A 472 27.24 -2.62 7.32
N GLN A 473 26.88 -1.76 6.36
CA GLN A 473 27.65 -1.60 5.14
C GLN A 473 28.82 -0.61 5.32
N LYS A 474 28.74 0.25 6.35
CA LYS A 474 29.63 1.39 6.59
C LYS A 474 29.68 2.28 5.34
N ALA A 475 28.51 2.64 4.84
CA ALA A 475 28.35 3.40 3.60
C ALA A 475 27.19 4.39 3.71
N ASP A 476 27.37 5.55 3.06
CA ASP A 476 26.26 6.46 2.80
C ASP A 476 25.42 5.90 1.64
N ILE A 477 24.12 5.78 1.86
CA ILE A 477 23.17 5.23 0.90
C ILE A 477 22.06 6.26 0.70
N THR A 478 21.81 6.63 -0.55
CA THR A 478 20.68 7.48 -0.92
C THR A 478 19.48 6.61 -1.25
N THR A 479 18.35 6.88 -0.61
CA THR A 479 17.09 6.19 -0.92
C THR A 479 16.65 6.51 -2.35
N PRO A 480 15.85 5.62 -2.97
CA PRO A 480 15.00 6.03 -4.08
C PRO A 480 14.21 7.29 -3.76
N PRO A 481 13.82 8.04 -4.80
CA PRO A 481 12.92 9.15 -4.64
C PRO A 481 11.53 8.65 -4.26
N VAL A 482 10.95 9.25 -3.23
CA VAL A 482 9.51 9.23 -2.97
C VAL A 482 8.90 10.40 -3.76
N GLN A 483 7.83 10.16 -4.52
CA GLN A 483 7.30 11.14 -5.49
C GLN A 483 5.79 11.30 -5.40
N ASP A 484 5.34 12.53 -5.69
CA ASP A 484 3.94 12.84 -5.97
C ASP A 484 3.75 12.87 -7.49
N LEU A 485 3.20 11.78 -8.04
CA LEU A 485 3.12 11.61 -9.50
C LEU A 485 2.18 12.63 -10.16
N ALA A 486 1.14 13.09 -9.47
CA ALA A 486 0.20 14.06 -10.01
C ALA A 486 0.87 15.43 -10.18
N LEU A 487 1.66 15.86 -9.19
CA LEU A 487 2.44 17.08 -9.28
C LEU A 487 3.60 16.96 -10.27
N VAL A 488 4.24 15.78 -10.39
CA VAL A 488 5.27 15.52 -11.40
C VAL A 488 4.70 15.60 -12.83
N GLN A 489 3.49 15.07 -13.06
CA GLN A 489 2.81 15.18 -14.35
C GLN A 489 2.48 16.65 -14.71
N THR A 490 2.16 17.46 -13.70
CA THR A 490 1.73 18.85 -13.89
C THR A 490 2.92 19.82 -14.05
N TYR A 491 3.95 19.68 -13.22
CA TYR A 491 5.04 20.66 -13.08
C TYR A 491 6.43 20.12 -13.46
N GLY A 492 6.54 18.86 -13.87
CA GLY A 492 7.83 18.18 -14.03
C GLY A 492 8.47 17.83 -12.68
N VAL A 493 9.65 17.19 -12.70
CA VAL A 493 10.33 16.75 -11.46
C VAL A 493 11.08 17.91 -10.81
N ILE A 494 10.74 18.20 -9.56
CA ILE A 494 11.43 19.12 -8.67
C ILE A 494 11.98 18.30 -7.50
N HIS A 495 13.24 17.90 -7.63
CA HIS A 495 13.87 16.93 -6.72
C HIS A 495 14.71 17.59 -5.62
N GLN A 496 14.61 17.06 -4.40
CA GLN A 496 15.48 17.40 -3.29
C GLN A 496 16.09 16.13 -2.67
N THR A 497 17.38 16.17 -2.37
CA THR A 497 18.04 15.16 -1.52
C THR A 497 18.30 15.77 -0.14
N ILE A 498 17.96 15.03 0.92
CA ILE A 498 18.16 15.43 2.31
C ILE A 498 19.21 14.52 2.94
N ASP A 499 20.28 15.11 3.47
CA ASP A 499 21.31 14.36 4.19
C ASP A 499 20.91 14.16 5.65
N SER A 500 20.87 12.92 6.10
CA SER A 500 20.51 12.52 7.46
C SER A 500 21.35 11.31 7.89
N PRO A 501 22.67 11.50 8.11
CA PRO A 501 23.61 10.42 8.44
C PRO A 501 23.29 9.75 9.78
N GLU A 502 22.42 10.35 10.61
CA GLU A 502 21.99 9.79 11.88
C GLU A 502 20.98 8.65 11.71
N ILE A 503 20.38 8.54 10.53
CA ILE A 503 19.42 7.48 10.22
C ILE A 503 20.21 6.21 9.86
N PRO A 504 20.01 5.09 10.58
CA PRO A 504 20.81 3.89 10.36
C PRO A 504 20.20 2.89 9.37
N THR A 505 19.00 3.18 8.82
CA THR A 505 18.24 2.21 8.00
C THR A 505 17.46 2.87 6.86
N ALA A 506 17.34 2.14 5.74
CA ALA A 506 16.55 2.57 4.58
C ALA A 506 15.07 2.82 4.91
N SER A 507 14.46 1.97 5.75
CA SER A 507 13.04 2.07 6.10
C SER A 507 12.71 3.37 6.82
N LEU A 508 13.55 3.79 7.79
CA LEU A 508 13.38 5.08 8.45
C LEU A 508 13.66 6.24 7.49
N ALA A 509 14.69 6.14 6.64
CA ALA A 509 15.01 7.16 5.64
C ALA A 509 13.85 7.40 4.66
N LEU A 510 13.18 6.34 4.18
CA LEU A 510 12.01 6.43 3.31
C LEU A 510 10.81 7.07 4.01
N ARG A 511 10.59 6.78 5.30
CA ARG A 511 9.56 7.46 6.11
C ARG A 511 9.82 8.95 6.25
N ILE A 512 11.09 9.35 6.44
CA ILE A 512 11.47 10.76 6.46
C ILE A 512 11.25 11.39 5.07
N ALA A 513 11.68 10.75 3.98
CA ALA A 513 11.44 11.25 2.63
C ALA A 513 9.94 11.49 2.35
N ALA A 514 9.08 10.55 2.75
CA ALA A 514 7.63 10.68 2.62
C ALA A 514 7.06 11.81 3.49
N ARG A 515 7.55 12.00 4.73
CA ARG A 515 7.16 13.10 5.60
C ARG A 515 7.47 14.46 4.98
N GLU A 516 8.69 14.62 4.48
CA GLU A 516 9.16 15.88 3.89
C GLU A 516 8.46 16.17 2.55
N LEU A 517 8.25 15.14 1.72
CA LEU A 517 7.46 15.27 0.50
C LEU A 517 6.04 15.76 0.82
N ARG A 518 5.36 15.09 1.77
CA ARG A 518 3.98 15.43 2.16
C ARG A 518 3.89 16.87 2.67
N ALA A 519 4.86 17.32 3.46
CA ALA A 519 4.95 18.70 3.93
C ALA A 519 5.13 19.71 2.78
N SER A 520 5.82 19.33 1.70
CA SER A 520 6.00 20.21 0.53
C SER A 520 4.83 20.20 -0.45
N THR A 521 4.12 19.07 -0.62
CA THR A 521 3.09 18.92 -1.65
C THR A 521 1.67 19.22 -1.15
N THR A 522 1.47 19.36 0.15
CA THR A 522 0.16 19.65 0.74
C THR A 522 -0.06 21.16 0.86
N PRO A 523 -1.10 21.73 0.23
CA PRO A 523 -1.42 23.15 0.36
C PRO A 523 -2.03 23.44 1.74
N LEU A 524 -1.18 23.65 2.73
CA LEU A 524 -1.63 24.02 4.08
C LEU A 524 -1.90 25.53 4.16
N ARG A 525 -2.92 25.89 4.95
CA ARG A 525 -3.15 27.29 5.34
C ARG A 525 -2.19 27.68 6.46
N THR A 526 -1.51 28.82 6.30
CA THR A 526 -0.59 29.35 7.31
C THR A 526 -1.02 30.74 7.75
N PHE A 527 -1.07 30.95 9.06
CA PHE A 527 -1.55 32.17 9.70
C PHE A 527 -0.43 32.79 10.55
N ALA A 528 -0.05 34.02 10.24
CA ALA A 528 0.77 34.85 11.10
C ALA A 528 -0.16 35.73 11.94
N LEU A 529 -0.25 35.42 13.24
CA LEU A 529 -1.18 36.06 14.17
C LEU A 529 -0.42 36.87 15.22
N LYS A 530 -0.92 38.04 15.58
CA LYS A 530 -0.65 38.60 16.91
C LYS A 530 -1.86 38.36 17.78
N THR A 531 -1.66 37.76 18.94
CA THR A 531 -2.71 37.42 19.89
C THR A 531 -2.54 38.17 21.20
N THR A 532 -3.59 38.15 22.02
CA THR A 532 -3.53 38.49 23.45
C THR A 532 -2.68 37.45 24.21
N ARG A 533 -2.69 37.53 25.55
CA ARG A 533 -2.07 36.52 26.42
C ARG A 533 -2.76 35.16 26.42
N ALA A 534 -3.86 34.96 25.68
CA ALA A 534 -4.48 33.63 25.51
C ALA A 534 -3.48 32.57 25.01
N ALA A 535 -2.50 32.97 24.20
CA ALA A 535 -1.45 32.10 23.69
C ALA A 535 -0.23 31.92 24.62
N TYR A 536 -0.26 32.43 25.86
CA TYR A 536 0.93 32.50 26.72
C TYR A 536 1.54 31.12 27.04
N ALA A 537 0.68 30.11 27.23
CA ALA A 537 1.09 28.75 27.56
C ALA A 537 1.48 27.89 26.34
N LEU A 538 1.19 28.35 25.12
CA LEU A 538 1.50 27.58 23.90
C LEU A 538 3.02 27.47 23.69
N ARG A 539 3.44 26.30 23.21
CA ARG A 539 4.81 25.98 22.81
C ARG A 539 4.90 25.56 21.36
N LEU A 540 6.13 25.50 20.84
CA LEU A 540 6.39 24.96 19.50
C LEU A 540 5.86 23.54 19.39
N ASN A 541 5.42 23.16 18.19
CA ASN A 541 4.86 21.84 17.86
C ASN A 541 3.61 21.41 18.63
N GLN A 542 3.02 22.29 19.45
CA GLN A 542 1.72 22.02 20.07
C GLN A 542 0.58 22.30 19.11
N TYR A 543 -0.53 21.61 19.35
CA TYR A 543 -1.77 21.77 18.60
C TYR A 543 -2.72 22.75 19.29
N VAL A 544 -3.42 23.54 18.48
CA VAL A 544 -4.39 24.56 18.92
C VAL A 544 -5.57 24.56 17.96
N ARG A 545 -6.77 24.81 18.48
CA ARG A 545 -7.98 24.99 17.67
C ARG A 545 -8.19 26.47 17.37
N LEU A 546 -8.30 26.81 16.10
CA LEU A 546 -8.61 28.14 15.62
C LEU A 546 -10.11 28.20 15.28
N GLN A 547 -10.85 29.03 16.02
CA GLN A 547 -12.30 29.22 15.88
C GLN A 547 -12.60 30.69 15.60
N CYS A 548 -12.53 31.05 14.32
CA CYS A 548 -12.69 32.42 13.87
C CYS A 548 -13.82 32.53 12.84
N PRO A 549 -15.10 32.40 13.24
CA PRO A 549 -16.22 32.44 12.32
C PRO A 549 -16.33 33.78 11.58
N LYS A 550 -15.87 34.91 12.15
CA LYS A 550 -15.83 36.21 11.44
C LYS A 550 -14.87 36.18 10.25
N ARG A 551 -13.97 35.19 10.20
CA ARG A 551 -12.92 34.99 9.19
C ARG A 551 -13.12 33.70 8.39
N GLY A 552 -14.30 33.08 8.48
CA GLY A 552 -14.65 31.87 7.73
C GLY A 552 -14.03 30.57 8.25
N ILE A 553 -13.54 30.55 9.50
CA ILE A 553 -13.01 29.33 10.13
C ILE A 553 -13.94 28.92 11.27
N ALA A 554 -14.72 27.86 11.06
CA ALA A 554 -15.62 27.32 12.09
C ALA A 554 -14.82 26.66 13.22
N ASP A 555 -13.98 25.69 12.89
CA ASP A 555 -13.07 25.01 13.81
C ASP A 555 -11.96 24.35 12.99
N MET A 556 -10.70 24.72 13.26
CA MET A 556 -9.54 24.19 12.52
C MET A 556 -8.40 23.90 13.48
N VAL A 557 -7.89 22.68 13.49
CA VAL A 557 -6.68 22.36 14.24
C VAL A 557 -5.46 22.87 13.48
N CYS A 558 -4.61 23.60 14.18
CA CYS A 558 -3.35 24.13 13.69
C CYS A 558 -2.20 23.67 14.60
N ILE A 559 -1.01 23.55 14.04
CA ILE A 559 0.24 23.37 14.77
C ILE A 559 0.99 24.70 14.91
N VAL A 560 1.60 24.92 16.07
CA VAL A 560 2.39 26.13 16.35
C VAL A 560 3.80 25.97 15.80
N GLY A 561 4.12 26.70 14.72
CA GLY A 561 5.44 26.66 14.07
C GLY A 561 6.45 27.68 14.61
N SER A 562 6.01 28.83 15.11
CA SER A 562 6.90 29.79 15.79
C SER A 562 6.15 30.63 16.82
N ILE A 563 6.88 31.07 17.86
CA ILE A 563 6.34 31.92 18.93
C ILE A 563 7.33 33.03 19.26
N GLN A 564 6.87 34.28 19.23
CA GLN A 564 7.63 35.43 19.71
C GLN A 564 6.83 36.15 20.80
N SER A 565 7.36 36.12 22.03
CA SER A 565 6.87 36.93 23.14
C SER A 565 7.24 38.39 22.92
N GLY A 566 6.24 39.29 22.90
CA GLY A 566 6.45 40.72 22.73
C GLY A 566 7.31 41.37 23.83
N SER A 567 7.55 42.68 23.72
CA SER A 567 8.30 43.43 24.74
C SER A 567 7.56 43.50 26.09
N LEU A 568 8.28 43.74 27.19
CA LEU A 568 7.67 43.92 28.53
C LEU A 568 6.55 44.97 28.61
N LYS A 569 6.48 45.90 27.64
CA LYS A 569 5.45 46.95 27.54
C LYS A 569 4.22 46.55 26.72
N SER A 570 4.28 45.48 25.94
CA SER A 570 3.19 44.98 25.10
C SER A 570 2.98 43.50 25.35
N GLY A 571 1.87 43.13 26.00
CA GLY A 571 1.52 41.74 26.31
C GLY A 571 1.06 40.92 25.10
N ALA A 572 1.31 41.38 23.87
CA ALA A 572 0.95 40.68 22.65
C ALA A 572 1.97 39.58 22.31
N ILE A 573 1.47 38.45 21.80
CA ILE A 573 2.28 37.29 21.41
C ILE A 573 2.11 37.08 19.91
N THR A 574 3.22 36.92 19.18
CA THR A 574 3.18 36.61 17.75
C THR A 574 3.32 35.11 17.56
N LEU A 575 2.42 34.51 16.77
CA LEU A 575 2.40 33.09 16.44
C LEU A 575 2.45 32.91 14.93
N LEU A 576 3.14 31.86 14.48
CA LEU A 576 2.93 31.28 13.17
C LEU A 576 2.21 29.95 13.35
N LEU A 577 0.95 29.88 12.93
CA LEU A 577 0.13 28.68 12.96
C LEU A 577 0.04 28.10 11.56
N THR A 578 0.18 26.79 11.41
CA THR A 578 -0.07 26.09 10.14
C THR A 578 -1.14 25.05 10.36
N GLN A 579 -2.05 24.87 9.41
CA GLN A 579 -3.06 23.81 9.47
C GLN A 579 -2.41 22.45 9.76
N ASP A 580 -3.02 21.66 10.63
CA ASP A 580 -2.48 20.33 10.94
C ASP A 580 -2.54 19.43 9.69
N ILE A 581 -1.37 18.88 9.34
CA ILE A 581 -1.19 17.90 8.26
C ILE A 581 -1.13 16.47 8.79
N TYR A 582 -0.78 16.29 10.05
CA TYR A 582 -0.43 14.98 10.59
C TYR A 582 -1.66 14.11 10.85
N SER A 583 -2.78 14.72 11.27
CA SER A 583 -4.07 14.01 11.41
C SER A 583 -4.87 13.85 10.11
N LEU A 584 -4.49 14.55 9.03
CA LEU A 584 -5.20 14.43 7.76
C LEU A 584 -5.00 13.02 7.17
N PRO A 585 -6.00 12.47 6.45
CA PRO A 585 -5.80 11.23 5.70
C PRO A 585 -4.61 11.35 4.75
N VAL A 586 -3.75 10.34 4.71
CA VAL A 586 -2.67 10.27 3.74
C VAL A 586 -3.30 10.02 2.37
N SER A 587 -3.14 10.94 1.42
CA SER A 587 -3.52 10.72 0.03
C SER A 587 -2.68 9.59 -0.55
N SER A 588 -3.33 8.62 -1.21
CA SER A 588 -2.72 7.38 -1.71
C SER A 588 -1.81 7.56 -2.94
N SER A 589 -1.57 8.80 -3.38
CA SER A 589 -0.81 9.13 -4.61
C SER A 589 0.71 9.14 -4.43
N VAL A 590 1.22 8.73 -3.26
CA VAL A 590 2.65 8.69 -2.97
C VAL A 590 3.19 7.32 -3.36
N GLU A 591 3.82 7.24 -4.53
CA GLU A 591 4.55 6.03 -4.93
C GLU A 591 5.98 6.11 -4.40
N MET A 592 6.37 5.07 -3.66
CA MET A 592 7.76 4.78 -3.40
C MET A 592 8.31 4.05 -4.62
N ALA A 593 9.16 4.71 -5.40
CA ALA A 593 9.97 3.99 -6.38
C ALA A 593 10.85 3.00 -5.59
N ALA A 594 10.63 1.69 -5.71
CA ALA A 594 11.46 0.74 -4.99
C ALA A 594 12.91 0.80 -5.52
N SER A 595 13.92 0.96 -4.64
CA SER A 595 15.32 0.63 -4.95
C SER A 595 15.38 -0.88 -5.03
N ARG A 596 14.99 -1.43 -6.17
CA ARG A 596 15.49 -2.74 -6.54
C ARG A 596 16.92 -2.50 -7.00
N GLY A 597 17.90 -2.96 -6.22
CA GLY A 597 19.25 -3.17 -6.74
C GLY A 597 19.10 -3.88 -8.09
N ALA A 598 19.66 -3.29 -9.14
CA ALA A 598 19.34 -3.53 -10.55
C ALA A 598 18.79 -4.94 -10.83
N VAL A 599 17.47 -5.09 -10.72
CA VAL A 599 16.77 -6.21 -11.36
C VAL A 599 16.89 -5.88 -12.85
N PRO A 600 17.36 -6.81 -13.71
CA PRO A 600 17.36 -6.57 -15.14
C PRO A 600 15.98 -6.09 -15.53
N ALA A 601 15.89 -4.92 -16.16
CA ALA A 601 14.61 -4.32 -16.51
C ALA A 601 13.76 -5.39 -17.20
N GLN A 602 12.57 -5.63 -16.68
CA GLN A 602 11.73 -6.70 -17.22
C GLN A 602 11.44 -6.36 -18.69
N PRO A 603 11.78 -7.24 -19.65
CA PRO A 603 11.52 -6.95 -21.04
C PRO A 603 10.00 -6.87 -21.26
N PRO A 604 9.54 -5.99 -22.16
CA PRO A 604 8.12 -5.92 -22.51
C PRO A 604 7.66 -7.27 -23.06
N LEU A 605 6.57 -7.80 -22.52
CA LEU A 605 5.99 -9.09 -22.93
C LEU A 605 4.78 -8.87 -23.86
N PRO A 606 4.53 -9.76 -24.83
CA PRO A 606 3.32 -9.73 -25.64
C PRO A 606 2.05 -9.86 -24.79
N ILE A 607 1.02 -9.08 -25.14
CA ILE A 607 -0.29 -9.14 -24.49
C ILE A 607 -1.02 -10.42 -24.89
N THR A 608 -1.41 -11.23 -23.91
CA THR A 608 -2.11 -12.51 -24.13
C THR A 608 -3.64 -12.38 -24.06
N SER A 609 -4.14 -11.38 -23.35
CA SER A 609 -5.57 -11.10 -23.19
C SER A 609 -5.87 -9.70 -23.72
N GLN A 610 -6.44 -9.62 -24.92
CA GLN A 610 -6.76 -8.36 -25.59
C GLN A 610 -7.97 -8.53 -26.52
N HIS A 611 -8.69 -7.45 -26.74
CA HIS A 611 -9.86 -7.42 -27.62
C HIS A 611 -9.98 -6.07 -28.31
N VAL A 612 -10.39 -6.07 -29.58
CA VAL A 612 -10.68 -4.86 -30.36
C VAL A 612 -12.09 -4.96 -30.92
N PHE A 613 -12.81 -3.85 -30.91
CA PHE A 613 -14.19 -3.79 -31.38
C PHE A 613 -14.53 -2.39 -31.86
N GLU A 614 -15.51 -2.31 -32.77
CA GLU A 614 -16.05 -1.04 -33.21
C GLU A 614 -16.84 -0.38 -32.08
N ALA A 615 -16.65 0.93 -31.90
CA ALA A 615 -17.28 1.72 -30.85
C ALA A 615 -18.81 1.68 -30.99
N PRO A 616 -19.56 1.23 -29.97
CA PRO A 616 -21.00 1.31 -29.97
C PRO A 616 -21.45 2.77 -29.79
N TYR A 617 -22.67 3.10 -30.25
CA TYR A 617 -23.23 4.45 -30.13
C TYR A 617 -23.16 5.01 -28.70
N ILE A 618 -23.42 4.16 -27.70
CA ILE A 618 -23.41 4.55 -26.28
C ILE A 618 -22.02 4.99 -25.77
N ALA A 619 -20.93 4.49 -26.36
CA ALA A 619 -19.57 4.93 -26.04
C ALA A 619 -19.29 6.30 -26.67
N LEU A 620 -19.74 6.52 -27.91
CA LEU A 620 -19.58 7.80 -28.62
C LEU A 620 -20.36 8.94 -27.97
N VAL A 621 -21.58 8.67 -27.46
CA VAL A 621 -22.39 9.67 -26.75
C VAL A 621 -21.64 10.28 -25.56
N ARG A 622 -20.84 9.47 -24.88
CA ARG A 622 -20.05 9.89 -23.71
C ARG A 622 -18.74 10.57 -24.09
N ALA A 623 -18.14 10.15 -25.21
CA ALA A 623 -16.85 10.65 -25.66
C ALA A 623 -16.94 11.96 -26.47
N LEU A 624 -18.04 12.20 -27.18
CA LEU A 624 -18.19 13.32 -28.10
C LEU A 624 -19.20 14.37 -27.60
N PRO A 625 -18.92 15.68 -27.78
CA PRO A 625 -19.91 16.73 -27.59
C PRO A 625 -21.14 16.52 -28.48
N SER A 626 -22.33 16.92 -28.01
CA SER A 626 -23.60 16.70 -28.74
C SER A 626 -23.61 17.26 -30.17
N ARG A 627 -22.84 18.32 -30.43
CA ARG A 627 -22.67 18.89 -31.78
C ARG A 627 -21.96 17.92 -32.72
N ASP A 628 -20.86 17.34 -32.27
CA ASP A 628 -20.00 16.48 -33.07
C ASP A 628 -20.67 15.11 -33.26
N LEU A 629 -21.30 14.59 -32.19
CA LEU A 629 -22.15 13.39 -32.26
C LEU A 629 -23.30 13.54 -33.26
N GLY A 630 -23.95 14.71 -33.31
CA GLY A 630 -25.03 15.00 -34.26
C GLY A 630 -24.57 15.20 -35.71
N ALA A 631 -23.27 15.40 -35.92
CA ALA A 631 -22.66 15.58 -37.25
C ALA A 631 -22.03 14.28 -37.81
N LEU A 632 -22.03 13.18 -37.04
CA LEU A 632 -21.48 11.89 -37.47
C LEU A 632 -22.22 11.34 -38.70
N SER A 633 -21.45 10.93 -39.70
CA SER A 633 -21.95 10.18 -40.85
C SER A 633 -22.50 8.82 -40.41
N ALA A 634 -23.49 8.28 -41.14
CA ALA A 634 -23.99 6.93 -40.91
C ALA A 634 -22.94 5.84 -41.21
N ASP A 635 -21.92 6.18 -41.99
CA ASP A 635 -20.82 5.26 -42.35
C ASP A 635 -19.61 5.37 -41.40
N ALA A 636 -19.63 6.30 -40.45
CA ALA A 636 -18.52 6.54 -39.53
C ALA A 636 -18.40 5.46 -38.46
N GLY A 637 -17.22 4.86 -38.35
CA GLY A 637 -16.84 3.91 -37.32
C GLY A 637 -15.56 4.36 -36.60
N TYR A 638 -15.49 4.04 -35.30
CA TYR A 638 -14.32 4.30 -34.45
C TYR A 638 -13.87 3.01 -33.77
N LEU A 639 -12.58 2.89 -33.51
CA LEU A 639 -11.98 1.69 -32.95
C LEU A 639 -11.79 1.83 -31.44
N LEU A 640 -12.20 0.81 -30.68
CA LEU A 640 -11.85 0.64 -29.28
C LEU A 640 -10.99 -0.61 -29.09
N ALA A 641 -10.04 -0.52 -28.16
CA ALA A 641 -9.17 -1.63 -27.77
C ALA A 641 -9.11 -1.76 -26.25
N VAL A 642 -9.10 -2.98 -25.75
CA VAL A 642 -8.91 -3.31 -24.33
C VAL A 642 -7.87 -4.40 -24.18
N ALA A 643 -7.09 -4.34 -23.10
CA ALA A 643 -6.05 -5.30 -22.79
C ALA A 643 -5.86 -5.46 -21.28
N GLN A 644 -5.48 -6.67 -20.86
CA GLN A 644 -4.98 -6.96 -19.52
C GLN A 644 -3.46 -6.96 -19.54
N ASP A 645 -2.82 -6.46 -18.49
CA ASP A 645 -1.36 -6.46 -18.38
C ASP A 645 -0.81 -7.90 -18.45
N PRO A 646 0.12 -8.22 -19.37
CA PRO A 646 0.76 -9.52 -19.42
C PRO A 646 1.74 -9.75 -18.26
N ALA A 647 2.13 -8.70 -17.51
CA ALA A 647 2.94 -8.79 -16.31
C ALA A 647 2.77 -7.58 -15.35
N THR A 648 3.85 -6.90 -14.98
CA THR A 648 3.84 -5.64 -14.21
C THR A 648 4.39 -4.52 -15.08
N SER A 649 3.67 -4.25 -16.17
CA SER A 649 4.01 -3.28 -17.21
C SER A 649 3.29 -1.96 -16.95
N ARG A 650 3.78 -0.87 -17.55
CA ARG A 650 3.22 0.47 -17.30
C ARG A 650 1.85 0.63 -17.95
N ASN A 651 1.80 0.48 -19.27
CA ASN A 651 0.61 0.65 -20.12
C ASN A 651 0.90 0.04 -21.51
N TYR A 652 0.05 0.27 -22.52
CA TYR A 652 0.33 -0.15 -23.91
C TYR A 652 0.10 0.99 -24.90
N THR A 653 0.74 0.90 -26.06
CA THR A 653 0.52 1.80 -27.19
C THR A 653 -0.31 1.09 -28.26
N LEU A 654 -1.36 1.74 -28.73
CA LEU A 654 -2.26 1.30 -29.79
C LEU A 654 -1.67 1.69 -31.15
N HIS A 655 -1.39 0.68 -31.97
CA HIS A 655 -0.98 0.86 -33.36
C HIS A 655 -2.06 0.35 -34.32
N VAL A 656 -2.28 1.09 -35.40
CA VAL A 656 -3.25 0.72 -36.44
C VAL A 656 -2.59 0.78 -37.82
N ASP A 657 -2.79 -0.25 -38.63
CA ASP A 657 -2.50 -0.28 -40.06
C ASP A 657 -3.83 -0.20 -40.83
N PRO A 658 -4.11 0.89 -41.55
CA PRO A 658 -5.33 1.06 -42.33
C PRO A 658 -5.35 0.24 -43.64
N GLY A 659 -4.50 -0.78 -43.78
CA GLY A 659 -4.46 -1.68 -44.94
C GLY A 659 -3.30 -1.44 -45.90
N ALA A 660 -2.32 -0.61 -45.53
CA ALA A 660 -1.12 -0.31 -46.33
C ALA A 660 0.10 -1.16 -45.91
N GLY A 661 -0.03 -2.01 -44.90
CA GLY A 661 1.07 -2.78 -44.31
C GLY A 661 1.97 -1.94 -43.40
N VAL A 662 1.54 -0.74 -43.02
CA VAL A 662 2.33 0.20 -42.22
C VAL A 662 1.53 0.63 -40.99
N TYR A 663 1.96 0.15 -39.83
CA TYR A 663 1.37 0.51 -38.54
C TYR A 663 1.79 1.92 -38.13
N ARG A 664 0.82 2.76 -37.78
CA ARG A 664 1.01 4.07 -37.15
C ARG A 664 0.51 4.05 -35.70
N VAL A 665 1.09 4.88 -34.84
CA VAL A 665 0.58 5.10 -33.49
C VAL A 665 -0.78 5.81 -33.60
N ALA A 666 -1.81 5.22 -33.01
CA ALA A 666 -3.15 5.78 -32.95
C ALA A 666 -3.51 6.33 -31.55
N GLY A 667 -2.87 5.81 -30.49
CA GLY A 667 -3.03 6.31 -29.13
C GLY A 667 -2.28 5.46 -28.11
N ASP A 668 -2.46 5.80 -26.83
CA ASP A 668 -2.01 4.98 -25.70
C ASP A 668 -3.22 4.47 -24.92
N GLY A 669 -3.06 3.30 -24.29
CA GLY A 669 -4.11 2.61 -23.57
C GLY A 669 -3.65 2.13 -22.21
N GLU A 670 -4.55 2.22 -21.23
CA GLU A 670 -4.38 1.69 -19.88
C GLU A 670 -4.96 0.28 -19.75
N TRP A 671 -4.49 -0.50 -18.76
CA TRP A 671 -4.94 -1.88 -18.57
C TRP A 671 -6.40 -1.94 -18.09
N CYS A 672 -7.26 -2.56 -18.89
CA CYS A 672 -8.70 -2.66 -18.65
C CYS A 672 -9.00 -3.63 -17.51
N PRO A 673 -9.79 -3.21 -16.49
CA PRO A 673 -10.33 -4.14 -15.50
C PRO A 673 -11.09 -5.28 -16.17
N CYS A 674 -10.90 -6.50 -15.68
CA CYS A 674 -11.55 -7.67 -16.23
C CYS A 674 -11.67 -8.80 -15.21
N ALA A 675 -12.52 -9.77 -15.52
CA ALA A 675 -12.67 -11.00 -14.78
C ALA A 675 -13.14 -12.13 -15.72
N ARG A 676 -13.22 -13.34 -15.21
CA ARG A 676 -13.81 -14.50 -15.90
C ARG A 676 -15.07 -14.97 -15.19
N ILE A 677 -16.08 -15.34 -15.96
CA ILE A 677 -17.33 -15.87 -15.41
C ILE A 677 -17.23 -17.39 -15.25
N VAL A 678 -17.37 -17.88 -14.02
CA VAL A 678 -17.11 -19.29 -13.64
C VAL A 678 -18.01 -20.26 -14.39
N ALA A 679 -19.31 -19.95 -14.43
CA ALA A 679 -20.31 -20.74 -15.13
C ALA A 679 -20.92 -19.88 -16.23
N GLY A 680 -20.91 -20.39 -17.46
CA GLY A 680 -21.55 -19.74 -18.60
C GLY A 680 -23.06 -19.61 -18.40
N ASP A 681 -23.66 -18.64 -19.09
CA ASP A 681 -25.12 -18.52 -19.12
C ASP A 681 -25.72 -19.60 -20.03
N VAL A 682 -26.64 -20.42 -19.49
CA VAL A 682 -27.33 -21.46 -20.25
C VAL A 682 -28.76 -21.06 -20.68
N THR A 683 -29.31 -19.93 -20.23
CA THR A 683 -30.73 -19.58 -20.45
C THR A 683 -31.00 -18.23 -21.11
N ARG A 684 -30.00 -17.36 -21.34
CA ARG A 684 -30.17 -15.92 -21.74
C ARG A 684 -30.80 -15.04 -20.66
N THR A 685 -31.30 -15.63 -19.58
CA THR A 685 -32.05 -14.95 -18.52
C THR A 685 -31.31 -14.94 -17.19
N ALA A 686 -30.14 -15.58 -17.10
CA ALA A 686 -29.31 -15.43 -15.92
C ALA A 686 -28.78 -14.00 -15.82
N THR A 687 -28.88 -13.42 -14.62
CA THR A 687 -28.37 -12.07 -14.30
C THR A 687 -27.36 -12.07 -13.17
N GLU A 688 -27.14 -13.20 -12.51
CA GLU A 688 -26.16 -13.33 -11.43
C GLU A 688 -25.13 -14.39 -11.80
N PHE A 689 -23.85 -14.04 -11.66
CA PHE A 689 -22.73 -14.89 -12.06
C PHE A 689 -21.62 -14.83 -11.02
N THR A 690 -20.86 -15.91 -10.88
CA THR A 690 -19.64 -15.93 -10.08
C THR A 690 -18.44 -15.53 -10.93
N LEU A 691 -17.57 -14.70 -10.37
CA LEU A 691 -16.34 -14.23 -10.98
C LEU A 691 -15.11 -14.99 -10.45
N THR A 692 -14.15 -15.18 -11.34
CA THR A 692 -12.78 -15.66 -11.07
C THR A 692 -11.77 -14.79 -11.82
N ASP A 693 -10.48 -14.94 -11.51
CA ASP A 693 -9.40 -14.15 -12.11
C ASP A 693 -9.66 -12.62 -12.06
N PRO A 694 -10.02 -12.05 -10.88
CA PRO A 694 -10.36 -10.64 -10.79
C PRO A 694 -9.12 -9.77 -11.03
N TYR A 695 -9.22 -8.84 -11.96
CA TYR A 695 -8.17 -7.88 -12.28
C TYR A 695 -8.72 -6.45 -12.22
N ARG A 696 -8.20 -5.65 -11.27
CA ARG A 696 -8.54 -4.22 -11.06
C ARG A 696 -10.04 -3.93 -10.87
N LEU A 697 -10.79 -4.86 -10.27
CA LEU A 697 -12.24 -4.71 -10.08
C LEU A 697 -12.63 -3.58 -9.11
N ASP A 698 -11.68 -3.07 -8.34
CA ASP A 698 -11.80 -1.86 -7.52
C ASP A 698 -12.04 -0.58 -8.36
N GLN A 699 -11.71 -0.60 -9.65
CA GLN A 699 -11.90 0.51 -10.59
C GLN A 699 -13.26 0.46 -11.31
N VAL A 700 -14.08 -0.57 -11.08
CA VAL A 700 -15.34 -0.77 -11.81
C VAL A 700 -16.48 -0.02 -11.12
N ALA A 701 -17.08 0.95 -11.81
CA ALA A 701 -18.25 1.68 -11.32
C ALA A 701 -19.55 0.88 -11.53
N ILE A 702 -20.43 0.85 -10.52
CA ILE A 702 -21.80 0.34 -10.69
C ILE A 702 -22.57 1.25 -11.66
N GLY A 703 -23.29 0.64 -12.59
CA GLY A 703 -24.00 1.31 -13.69
C GLY A 703 -23.17 1.43 -14.98
N SER A 704 -21.86 1.12 -14.95
CA SER A 704 -21.00 1.17 -16.13
C SER A 704 -21.24 0.01 -17.10
N ALA A 705 -20.88 0.22 -18.36
CA ALA A 705 -20.87 -0.80 -19.40
C ALA A 705 -19.66 -1.75 -19.26
N ALA A 706 -19.93 -3.03 -19.51
CA ALA A 706 -18.91 -4.03 -19.74
C ALA A 706 -19.21 -4.82 -21.02
N LEU A 707 -18.16 -5.39 -21.62
CA LEU A 707 -18.25 -6.23 -22.81
C LEU A 707 -17.98 -7.68 -22.39
N TRP A 708 -18.99 -8.54 -22.53
CA TRP A 708 -18.89 -9.97 -22.31
C TRP A 708 -19.04 -10.67 -23.66
N GLY A 709 -17.96 -11.25 -24.19
CA GLY A 709 -17.94 -11.71 -25.57
C GLY A 709 -18.25 -10.56 -26.53
N SER A 710 -19.37 -10.64 -27.24
CA SER A 710 -19.91 -9.55 -28.08
C SER A 710 -21.12 -8.83 -27.48
N GLU A 711 -21.55 -9.18 -26.26
CA GLU A 711 -22.69 -8.58 -25.57
C GLU A 711 -22.23 -7.39 -24.71
N ILE A 712 -22.93 -6.26 -24.81
CA ILE A 712 -22.76 -5.15 -23.86
C ILE A 712 -23.70 -5.40 -22.68
N VAL A 713 -23.16 -5.36 -21.48
CA VAL A 713 -23.90 -5.53 -20.22
C VAL A 713 -23.72 -4.32 -19.31
N ARG A 714 -24.68 -4.07 -18.41
CA ARG A 714 -24.58 -3.09 -17.34
C ARG A 714 -24.16 -3.76 -16.05
N VAL A 715 -23.18 -3.21 -15.34
CA VAL A 715 -22.80 -3.71 -14.01
C VAL A 715 -23.81 -3.21 -12.97
N ASP A 716 -24.73 -4.05 -12.52
CA ASP A 716 -25.73 -3.66 -11.52
C ASP A 716 -25.21 -3.82 -10.08
N ARG A 717 -24.34 -4.81 -9.84
CA ARG A 717 -23.73 -5.05 -8.53
C ARG A 717 -22.49 -5.94 -8.62
N ILE A 718 -21.49 -5.68 -7.79
CA ILE A 718 -20.39 -6.63 -7.49
C ILE A 718 -20.37 -6.83 -5.97
N THR A 719 -20.43 -8.07 -5.49
CA THR A 719 -20.52 -8.34 -4.05
C THR A 719 -19.84 -9.66 -3.69
N PRO A 720 -19.02 -9.69 -2.62
CA PRO A 720 -18.50 -10.95 -2.10
C PRO A 720 -19.61 -11.75 -1.40
N VAL A 721 -19.71 -13.04 -1.71
CA VAL A 721 -20.57 -14.00 -1.00
C VAL A 721 -19.67 -15.13 -0.51
N GLY A 722 -19.33 -15.10 0.78
CA GLY A 722 -18.33 -16.02 1.34
C GLY A 722 -16.93 -15.75 0.75
N ARG A 723 -16.37 -16.73 0.04
CA ARG A 723 -15.05 -16.64 -0.64
C ARG A 723 -15.17 -16.34 -2.14
N GLU A 724 -16.38 -16.33 -2.68
CA GLU A 724 -16.65 -16.13 -4.10
C GLU A 724 -17.09 -14.69 -4.34
N LEU A 725 -16.70 -14.14 -5.49
CA LEU A 725 -17.13 -12.81 -5.92
C LEU A 725 -18.29 -12.98 -6.88
N HIS A 726 -19.43 -12.36 -6.59
CA HIS A 726 -20.60 -12.40 -7.47
C HIS A 726 -20.78 -11.07 -8.18
N ILE A 727 -21.26 -11.14 -9.41
CA ILE A 727 -21.68 -9.98 -10.21
C ILE A 727 -23.14 -10.13 -10.61
N THR A 728 -23.89 -9.04 -10.50
CA THR A 728 -25.24 -8.90 -11.05
C THR A 728 -25.16 -8.00 -12.28
N LEU A 729 -25.74 -8.43 -13.40
CA LEU A 729 -25.65 -7.77 -14.70
C LEU A 729 -27.03 -7.47 -15.30
N GLY A 730 -27.19 -6.25 -15.82
CA GLY A 730 -28.21 -5.92 -16.82
C GLY A 730 -27.75 -6.42 -18.20
N ARG A 731 -28.52 -7.28 -18.85
CA ARG A 731 -28.13 -8.02 -20.06
C ARG A 731 -28.63 -7.36 -21.34
N GLY A 732 -27.94 -7.55 -22.46
CA GLY A 732 -28.36 -7.13 -23.80
C GLY A 732 -28.49 -5.62 -23.96
N CYS A 733 -27.53 -4.85 -23.46
CA CYS A 733 -27.56 -3.39 -23.47
C CYS A 733 -27.11 -2.80 -24.82
N GLY A 734 -27.48 -1.55 -25.07
CA GLY A 734 -27.13 -0.83 -26.30
C GLY A 734 -27.64 -1.53 -27.56
N ASP A 735 -26.73 -1.76 -28.49
CA ASP A 735 -27.00 -2.38 -29.80
C ASP A 735 -26.93 -3.92 -29.78
N THR A 736 -26.84 -4.52 -28.59
CA THR A 736 -26.70 -5.97 -28.40
C THR A 736 -27.97 -6.61 -27.82
N VAL A 737 -28.02 -7.94 -27.85
CA VAL A 737 -29.08 -8.79 -27.26
C VAL A 737 -28.47 -9.71 -26.22
N ALA A 738 -29.25 -10.19 -25.26
CA ALA A 738 -28.78 -11.16 -24.28
C ALA A 738 -28.40 -12.49 -24.96
N ALA A 739 -27.13 -12.90 -24.83
CA ALA A 739 -26.56 -14.07 -25.47
C ALA A 739 -26.40 -15.25 -24.49
N ILE A 740 -26.12 -16.45 -25.01
CA ILE A 740 -25.65 -17.57 -24.20
C ILE A 740 -24.13 -17.50 -24.22
N HIS A 741 -23.51 -17.51 -23.04
CA HIS A 741 -22.07 -17.35 -22.88
C HIS A 741 -21.41 -18.65 -22.43
N ALA A 742 -20.17 -18.87 -22.87
CA ALA A 742 -19.40 -20.02 -22.41
C ALA A 742 -18.89 -19.80 -20.98
N ALA A 743 -18.67 -20.91 -20.25
CA ALA A 743 -17.93 -20.84 -19.00
C ALA A 743 -16.49 -20.37 -19.25
N ASP A 744 -15.91 -19.68 -18.26
CA ASP A 744 -14.57 -19.10 -18.29
C ASP A 744 -14.37 -17.94 -19.29
N GLU A 745 -15.43 -17.50 -19.98
CA GLU A 745 -15.38 -16.37 -20.89
C GLU A 745 -15.07 -15.07 -20.13
N ARG A 746 -14.21 -14.22 -20.72
CA ARG A 746 -13.74 -12.98 -20.10
C ARG A 746 -14.74 -11.84 -20.32
N ILE A 747 -14.98 -11.09 -19.25
CA ILE A 747 -15.73 -9.83 -19.27
C ILE A 747 -14.77 -8.65 -19.10
N TRP A 748 -14.90 -7.64 -19.96
CA TRP A 748 -14.07 -6.44 -20.00
C TRP A 748 -14.86 -5.21 -19.54
N PHE A 749 -14.43 -4.54 -18.48
CA PHE A 749 -15.08 -3.32 -17.97
C PHE A 749 -14.50 -2.09 -18.68
N TYR A 750 -14.94 -1.89 -19.92
CA TYR A 750 -14.26 -1.05 -20.90
C TYR A 750 -14.63 0.44 -20.84
N GLU A 751 -15.72 0.82 -20.19
CA GLU A 751 -16.34 2.15 -20.31
C GLU A 751 -15.37 3.32 -20.11
N GLU A 752 -14.46 3.23 -19.12
CA GLU A 752 -13.45 4.25 -18.84
C GLU A 752 -12.01 3.80 -19.18
N ASN A 753 -11.82 2.54 -19.62
CA ASN A 753 -10.50 1.90 -19.71
C ASN A 753 -10.20 1.32 -21.09
N ALA A 754 -10.94 1.74 -22.12
CA ALA A 754 -10.64 1.39 -23.51
C ALA A 754 -9.74 2.45 -24.15
N ALA A 755 -8.70 2.01 -24.87
CA ALA A 755 -7.98 2.88 -25.79
C ALA A 755 -8.83 3.13 -27.04
N ALA A 756 -8.81 4.35 -27.56
CA ALA A 756 -9.57 4.74 -28.75
C ALA A 756 -8.66 5.21 -29.88
N ASP A 757 -8.96 4.82 -31.10
CA ASP A 757 -8.50 5.52 -32.30
C ASP A 757 -9.59 6.51 -32.71
N LEU A 758 -9.28 7.80 -32.67
CA LEU A 758 -10.20 8.88 -33.05
C LEU A 758 -10.23 9.13 -34.57
N THR A 759 -9.53 8.31 -35.35
CA THR A 759 -9.66 8.30 -36.81
C THR A 759 -11.03 7.74 -37.19
N GLU A 760 -11.74 8.45 -38.06
CA GLU A 760 -12.97 7.95 -38.68
C GLU A 760 -12.63 6.91 -39.75
N TYR A 761 -13.21 5.72 -39.63
CA TYR A 761 -13.16 4.65 -40.62
C TYR A 761 -14.53 4.44 -41.25
N VAL A 762 -14.57 3.99 -42.49
CA VAL A 762 -15.84 3.79 -43.21
C VAL A 762 -16.35 2.36 -43.09
N ASN A 763 -17.67 2.19 -43.10
CA ASN A 763 -18.31 0.88 -43.14
C ASN A 763 -17.75 -0.01 -44.26
N GLY A 764 -17.37 -1.26 -43.93
CA GLY A 764 -16.73 -2.23 -44.81
C GLY A 764 -15.20 -2.19 -44.83
N GLU A 765 -14.58 -1.14 -44.28
CA GLU A 765 -13.13 -1.04 -44.14
C GLU A 765 -12.61 -2.06 -43.12
N THR A 766 -11.42 -2.63 -43.38
CA THR A 766 -10.74 -3.53 -42.45
C THR A 766 -9.37 -2.97 -42.12
N VAL A 767 -9.10 -2.81 -40.82
CA VAL A 767 -7.81 -2.34 -40.30
C VAL A 767 -7.15 -3.44 -39.47
N ASN A 768 -5.83 -3.44 -39.40
CA ASN A 768 -5.10 -4.32 -38.50
C ASN A 768 -4.61 -3.53 -37.29
N VAL A 769 -4.86 -4.05 -36.10
CA VAL A 769 -4.44 -3.43 -34.83
C VAL A 769 -3.29 -4.23 -34.21
N ALA A 770 -2.38 -3.55 -33.55
CA ALA A 770 -1.35 -4.15 -32.71
C ALA A 770 -1.22 -3.35 -31.41
N LEU A 771 -1.21 -4.04 -30.27
CA LEU A 771 -1.03 -3.42 -28.95
C LEU A 771 0.37 -3.73 -28.43
N LEU A 772 1.15 -2.70 -28.12
CA LEU A 772 2.56 -2.82 -27.75
C LEU A 772 2.74 -2.45 -26.28
N THR A 773 3.14 -3.42 -25.45
CA THR A 773 3.40 -3.24 -24.02
C THR A 773 4.55 -2.28 -23.76
N ASN A 774 4.36 -1.33 -22.86
CA ASN A 774 5.38 -0.39 -22.41
C ASN A 774 5.88 -0.74 -20.99
N THR A 775 7.19 -0.76 -20.81
CA THR A 775 7.86 -0.88 -19.51
C THR A 775 8.62 0.41 -19.20
N GLY A 776 9.17 0.53 -17.98
CA GLY A 776 9.99 1.71 -17.62
C GLY A 776 11.27 1.90 -18.46
N SER A 777 11.63 0.94 -19.30
CA SER A 777 12.89 0.96 -20.07
C SER A 777 12.77 0.64 -21.56
N ALA A 778 11.66 0.05 -22.01
CA ALA A 778 11.46 -0.40 -23.39
C ALA A 778 9.98 -0.60 -23.74
N GLN A 779 9.68 -0.56 -25.04
CA GLN A 779 8.38 -0.92 -25.62
C GLN A 779 8.50 -2.24 -26.40
N LEU A 780 7.43 -3.03 -26.40
CA LEU A 780 7.35 -4.27 -27.17
C LEU A 780 7.58 -4.00 -28.65
N SER A 781 8.39 -4.81 -29.32
CA SER A 781 8.55 -4.70 -30.77
C SER A 781 7.25 -5.06 -31.49
N LEU A 782 6.90 -4.33 -32.55
CA LEU A 782 5.72 -4.60 -33.38
C LEU A 782 5.68 -6.05 -33.92
N ALA A 783 6.83 -6.64 -34.26
CA ALA A 783 6.93 -8.02 -34.74
C ALA A 783 6.55 -9.09 -33.69
N ALA A 784 6.54 -8.72 -32.40
CA ALA A 784 6.14 -9.59 -31.29
C ALA A 784 4.69 -9.35 -30.84
N ALA A 785 4.01 -8.33 -31.38
CA ALA A 785 2.62 -8.05 -31.07
C ALA A 785 1.69 -8.98 -31.87
N THR A 786 0.54 -9.34 -31.28
CA THR A 786 -0.49 -10.09 -32.01
C THR A 786 -1.27 -9.12 -32.88
N ALA A 787 -1.41 -9.44 -34.17
CA ALA A 787 -2.24 -8.67 -35.09
C ALA A 787 -3.72 -8.98 -34.87
N LEU A 788 -4.53 -7.94 -34.68
CA LEU A 788 -5.96 -8.01 -34.43
C LEU A 788 -6.72 -7.30 -35.55
N PRO A 789 -7.26 -8.01 -36.55
CA PRO A 789 -8.06 -7.39 -37.61
C PRO A 789 -9.41 -6.92 -37.06
N LEU A 790 -9.85 -5.73 -37.45
CA LEU A 790 -11.19 -5.21 -37.20
C LEU A 790 -11.82 -4.75 -38.52
N THR A 791 -13.01 -5.28 -38.83
CA THR A 791 -13.84 -4.83 -39.95
C THR A 791 -14.98 -3.96 -39.41
N PHE A 792 -15.08 -2.73 -39.92
CA PHE A 792 -16.14 -1.80 -39.53
C PHE A 792 -17.47 -2.17 -40.21
N VAL A 793 -18.56 -2.13 -39.45
CA VAL A 793 -19.91 -2.50 -39.90
C VAL A 793 -20.92 -1.36 -39.75
N GLY A 794 -20.45 -0.15 -39.41
CA GLY A 794 -21.29 1.02 -39.17
C GLY A 794 -22.08 0.89 -37.87
N ARG A 795 -21.46 0.34 -36.83
CA ARG A 795 -22.12 -0.10 -35.59
C ARG A 795 -22.89 1.04 -34.91
N ALA A 796 -22.31 2.24 -34.86
CA ALA A 796 -22.90 3.38 -34.17
C ALA A 796 -24.18 3.94 -34.83
N ALA A 797 -24.36 3.72 -36.14
CA ALA A 797 -25.52 4.23 -36.88
C ALA A 797 -26.74 3.30 -36.76
N ARG A 798 -26.50 1.98 -36.64
CA ARG A 798 -27.52 0.93 -36.66
C ARG A 798 -28.55 1.07 -35.53
N PRO A 799 -29.82 0.68 -35.76
CA PRO A 799 -30.84 0.74 -34.73
C PRO A 799 -30.58 -0.31 -33.64
N TYR A 800 -31.00 -0.02 -32.40
CA TYR A 800 -30.94 -1.01 -31.32
C TYR A 800 -31.94 -2.15 -31.56
N PRO A 801 -31.58 -3.41 -31.27
CA PRO A 801 -32.50 -4.54 -31.39
C PRO A 801 -33.65 -4.41 -30.38
N PRO A 802 -34.84 -4.98 -30.68
CA PRO A 802 -35.97 -4.94 -29.76
C PRO A 802 -35.63 -5.57 -28.41
N GLY A 803 -36.30 -5.14 -27.34
CA GLY A 803 -36.12 -5.67 -25.99
C GLY A 803 -37.19 -6.70 -25.61
N LYS A 804 -37.03 -7.35 -24.46
CA LYS A 804 -38.09 -8.02 -23.68
C LYS A 804 -38.98 -8.95 -24.51
N VAL A 805 -38.35 -9.78 -25.34
CA VAL A 805 -39.07 -10.65 -26.26
C VAL A 805 -39.80 -11.75 -25.50
N THR A 806 -41.08 -11.95 -25.82
CA THR A 806 -41.84 -13.13 -25.39
C THR A 806 -42.50 -13.80 -26.59
N ILE A 807 -42.61 -15.12 -26.54
CA ILE A 807 -43.24 -15.98 -27.55
C ILE A 807 -44.32 -16.77 -26.81
N ALA A 808 -45.59 -16.60 -27.20
CA ALA A 808 -46.71 -17.21 -26.49
C ALA A 808 -46.70 -16.88 -24.97
N ALA A 809 -46.41 -15.62 -24.62
CA ALA A 809 -46.29 -15.11 -23.25
C ALA A 809 -45.17 -15.73 -22.39
N ALA A 810 -44.28 -16.54 -22.98
CA ALA A 810 -43.10 -17.11 -22.31
C ALA A 810 -41.80 -16.55 -22.89
N GLN A 811 -40.74 -16.48 -22.07
CA GLN A 811 -39.40 -16.17 -22.57
C GLN A 811 -38.75 -17.45 -23.10
N TRP A 812 -38.37 -17.45 -24.37
CA TRP A 812 -37.62 -18.52 -25.03
C TRP A 812 -38.20 -19.95 -24.84
N PRO A 813 -39.49 -20.19 -25.14
CA PRO A 813 -40.13 -21.50 -24.94
C PRO A 813 -39.53 -22.59 -25.85
N GLU A 814 -39.43 -23.83 -25.36
CA GLU A 814 -39.00 -24.98 -26.18
C GLU A 814 -40.10 -25.48 -27.13
N THR A 815 -41.36 -25.24 -26.78
CA THR A 815 -42.54 -25.69 -27.53
C THR A 815 -43.59 -24.60 -27.60
N VAL A 816 -44.23 -24.43 -28.76
CA VAL A 816 -45.36 -23.52 -28.98
C VAL A 816 -46.43 -24.24 -29.79
N SER A 817 -47.70 -23.92 -29.57
CA SER A 817 -48.80 -24.54 -30.30
C SER A 817 -49.93 -23.55 -30.60
N GLY A 818 -50.65 -23.78 -31.69
CA GLY A 818 -51.77 -22.94 -32.09
C GLY A 818 -51.34 -21.58 -32.65
N GLU A 819 -52.29 -20.65 -32.71
CA GLU A 819 -51.98 -19.24 -32.91
C GLU A 819 -51.32 -18.67 -31.65
N PHE A 820 -50.26 -17.86 -31.81
CA PHE A 820 -49.54 -17.28 -30.70
C PHE A 820 -49.13 -15.82 -30.99
N VAL A 821 -48.81 -15.09 -29.92
CA VAL A 821 -48.35 -13.70 -30.02
C VAL A 821 -46.86 -13.65 -29.69
N VAL A 822 -46.11 -12.93 -30.51
CA VAL A 822 -44.75 -12.47 -30.19
C VAL A 822 -44.86 -11.03 -29.72
N THR A 823 -44.30 -10.71 -28.56
CA THR A 823 -44.26 -9.33 -28.02
C THR A 823 -42.82 -8.89 -27.81
N TRP A 824 -42.56 -7.59 -27.87
CA TRP A 824 -41.25 -7.01 -27.60
C TRP A 824 -41.37 -5.58 -27.04
N ALA A 825 -40.31 -5.08 -26.44
CA ALA A 825 -40.19 -3.69 -26.02
C ALA A 825 -39.48 -2.86 -27.09
N HIS A 826 -39.93 -1.62 -27.28
CA HIS A 826 -39.25 -0.66 -28.14
C HIS A 826 -37.90 -0.25 -27.54
N ARG A 827 -36.86 -0.26 -28.37
CA ARG A 827 -35.51 0.23 -28.06
C ARG A 827 -35.01 1.05 -29.23
N ALA A 828 -34.38 2.19 -28.93
CA ALA A 828 -33.88 3.12 -29.93
C ALA A 828 -32.66 3.88 -29.39
N ARG A 829 -31.60 3.94 -30.21
CA ARG A 829 -30.31 4.52 -29.80
C ARG A 829 -30.40 5.98 -29.38
N LEU A 830 -31.23 6.76 -30.09
CA LEU A 830 -31.35 8.22 -29.88
C LEU A 830 -32.13 8.57 -28.60
N THR A 831 -33.14 7.79 -28.24
CA THR A 831 -33.97 8.03 -27.04
C THR A 831 -33.42 7.34 -25.79
N GLN A 832 -32.35 6.56 -25.93
CA GLN A 832 -31.67 5.84 -24.85
C GLN A 832 -30.21 6.28 -24.73
N ALA A 833 -29.85 7.44 -25.29
CA ALA A 833 -28.47 7.91 -25.33
C ALA A 833 -27.90 8.23 -23.93
N ASP A 834 -28.77 8.59 -22.99
CA ASP A 834 -28.43 9.02 -21.62
C ASP A 834 -28.33 7.88 -20.60
N GLN A 835 -28.72 6.65 -20.97
CA GLN A 835 -28.76 5.52 -20.04
C GLN A 835 -28.51 4.17 -20.72
N LEU A 836 -27.86 3.24 -20.00
CA LEU A 836 -27.68 1.87 -20.45
C LEU A 836 -28.95 1.05 -20.14
N VAL A 837 -29.85 0.92 -21.12
CA VAL A 837 -31.10 0.15 -20.95
C VAL A 837 -30.88 -1.32 -21.30
N ASP A 838 -31.22 -2.22 -20.37
CA ASP A 838 -31.13 -3.67 -20.54
C ASP A 838 -32.39 -4.28 -21.22
N ASP A 839 -32.25 -5.53 -21.65
CA ASP A 839 -33.26 -6.28 -22.41
C ASP A 839 -34.56 -6.53 -21.65
N ARG A 840 -34.66 -6.24 -20.34
CA ARG A 840 -35.89 -6.49 -19.54
C ARG A 840 -36.73 -5.25 -19.29
N MET A 841 -36.18 -4.07 -19.58
CA MET A 841 -36.88 -2.80 -19.38
C MET A 841 -38.05 -2.63 -20.35
N GLY A 842 -38.98 -1.75 -19.99
CA GLY A 842 -40.15 -1.44 -20.82
C GLY A 842 -39.80 -0.64 -22.08
N SER A 843 -40.78 -0.52 -22.98
CA SER A 843 -40.65 0.25 -24.23
C SER A 843 -40.25 1.70 -24.00
N VAL A 844 -39.33 2.20 -24.84
CA VAL A 844 -39.14 3.64 -25.03
C VAL A 844 -40.01 4.16 -26.17
N THR A 845 -40.01 5.47 -26.37
CA THR A 845 -40.67 6.08 -27.53
C THR A 845 -39.98 5.64 -28.81
N LEU A 846 -40.71 4.96 -29.71
CA LEU A 846 -40.17 4.52 -31.00
C LEU A 846 -40.05 5.72 -31.97
N PRO A 847 -38.86 5.98 -32.56
CA PRO A 847 -38.72 6.95 -33.63
C PRO A 847 -39.59 6.60 -34.84
N ARG A 848 -40.15 7.62 -35.52
CA ARG A 848 -41.04 7.40 -36.68
C ARG A 848 -40.41 6.61 -37.83
N ASN A 849 -39.09 6.63 -37.94
CA ASN A 849 -38.33 5.94 -38.98
C ASN A 849 -37.83 4.54 -38.57
N GLN A 850 -38.13 4.08 -37.36
CA GLN A 850 -37.76 2.75 -36.89
C GLN A 850 -38.96 1.80 -36.94
N ARG A 851 -38.74 0.58 -37.45
CA ARG A 851 -39.73 -0.50 -37.56
C ARG A 851 -39.07 -1.85 -37.26
N TYR A 852 -39.84 -2.93 -37.29
CA TYR A 852 -39.37 -4.27 -36.95
C TYR A 852 -39.55 -5.27 -38.10
N GLY A 853 -38.62 -6.22 -38.17
CA GLY A 853 -38.70 -7.42 -38.98
C GLY A 853 -38.86 -8.65 -38.12
N LEU A 854 -39.79 -9.53 -38.48
CA LEU A 854 -40.00 -10.84 -37.88
C LEU A 854 -40.07 -11.89 -38.98
N ARG A 855 -39.27 -12.94 -38.83
CA ARG A 855 -39.18 -14.06 -39.76
C ARG A 855 -39.26 -15.39 -39.04
N PHE A 856 -39.90 -16.36 -39.68
CA PHE A 856 -39.86 -17.76 -39.30
C PHE A 856 -39.27 -18.62 -40.43
N THR A 857 -38.38 -19.52 -40.07
CA THR A 857 -37.80 -20.54 -40.97
C THR A 857 -38.03 -21.93 -40.40
N ASP A 858 -38.09 -22.94 -41.28
CA ASP A 858 -38.15 -24.34 -40.87
C ASP A 858 -36.76 -24.91 -40.50
N SER A 859 -36.73 -26.19 -40.11
CA SER A 859 -35.49 -26.90 -39.76
C SER A 859 -34.44 -27.00 -40.87
N SER A 860 -34.82 -26.80 -42.14
CA SER A 860 -33.90 -26.75 -43.29
C SER A 860 -33.36 -25.35 -43.57
N GLY A 861 -33.88 -24.35 -42.86
CA GLY A 861 -33.62 -22.93 -43.11
C GLY A 861 -34.52 -22.32 -44.20
N ALA A 862 -35.54 -23.05 -44.68
CA ALA A 862 -36.47 -22.52 -45.66
C ALA A 862 -37.42 -21.49 -45.01
N LEU A 863 -37.66 -20.38 -45.71
CA LEU A 863 -38.55 -19.32 -45.25
C LEU A 863 -40.00 -19.80 -45.18
N LEU A 864 -40.62 -19.68 -44.01
CA LEU A 864 -42.05 -19.94 -43.80
C LEU A 864 -42.86 -18.66 -44.01
N ILE A 865 -42.46 -17.58 -43.35
CA ILE A 865 -43.11 -16.27 -43.43
C ILE A 865 -42.18 -15.17 -42.92
N GLU A 866 -42.27 -13.97 -43.49
CA GLU A 866 -41.54 -12.77 -43.05
C GLU A 866 -42.43 -11.53 -43.16
N ASN A 867 -42.35 -10.63 -42.18
CA ASN A 867 -42.94 -9.30 -42.23
C ASN A 867 -41.93 -8.26 -41.72
N THR A 868 -41.62 -7.24 -42.54
CA THR A 868 -40.61 -6.20 -42.24
C THR A 868 -41.19 -4.80 -42.08
N ARG A 869 -42.53 -4.68 -41.99
CA ARG A 869 -43.26 -3.40 -41.97
C ARG A 869 -43.89 -3.07 -40.62
N MET A 870 -43.50 -3.73 -39.55
CA MET A 870 -44.23 -3.65 -38.28
C MET A 870 -43.77 -2.43 -37.47
N GLY A 871 -44.71 -1.57 -37.10
CA GLY A 871 -44.48 -0.44 -36.17
C GLY A 871 -44.98 -0.71 -34.75
N ALA A 872 -45.60 -1.87 -34.52
CA ALA A 872 -46.13 -2.30 -33.23
C ALA A 872 -45.04 -2.88 -32.30
N ASP A 873 -45.46 -3.18 -31.07
CA ASP A 873 -44.71 -3.91 -30.03
C ASP A 873 -45.13 -5.40 -29.94
N SER A 874 -45.97 -5.85 -30.86
CA SER A 874 -46.49 -7.21 -30.90
C SER A 874 -46.92 -7.64 -32.31
N ALA A 875 -46.90 -8.95 -32.54
CA ALA A 875 -47.40 -9.60 -33.75
C ALA A 875 -48.11 -10.91 -33.42
N THR A 876 -49.28 -11.13 -34.01
CA THR A 876 -49.98 -12.41 -33.99
C THR A 876 -49.44 -13.29 -35.11
N VAL A 877 -49.09 -14.53 -34.79
CA VAL A 877 -48.44 -15.49 -35.68
C VAL A 877 -49.23 -16.79 -35.72
N SER A 878 -49.46 -17.29 -36.93
CA SER A 878 -50.03 -18.62 -37.18
C SER A 878 -49.22 -19.28 -38.31
N LEU A 879 -48.64 -20.44 -38.06
CA LEU A 879 -47.82 -21.14 -39.05
C LEU A 879 -48.55 -22.39 -39.55
N ASN A 880 -48.34 -22.75 -40.82
CA ASN A 880 -48.99 -23.90 -41.47
C ASN A 880 -48.17 -25.21 -41.41
N THR A 881 -47.06 -25.22 -40.68
CA THR A 881 -46.10 -26.33 -40.63
C THR A 881 -46.00 -26.89 -39.21
N THR A 882 -45.82 -28.20 -39.05
CA THR A 882 -45.44 -28.84 -37.78
C THR A 882 -43.94 -29.14 -37.79
N GLY A 883 -43.26 -28.94 -36.67
CA GLY A 883 -41.85 -29.30 -36.51
C GLY A 883 -41.02 -28.22 -35.85
N GLN A 884 -39.70 -28.29 -36.00
CA GLN A 884 -38.80 -27.25 -35.49
C GLN A 884 -38.87 -26.00 -36.38
N VAL A 885 -39.12 -24.85 -35.75
CA VAL A 885 -39.14 -23.54 -36.40
C VAL A 885 -38.17 -22.60 -35.69
N THR A 886 -37.53 -21.71 -36.45
CA THR A 886 -36.63 -20.69 -35.91
C THR A 886 -37.25 -19.31 -36.13
N LEU A 887 -37.44 -18.56 -35.04
CA LEU A 887 -37.81 -17.16 -35.03
C LEU A 887 -36.58 -16.28 -35.16
N GLU A 888 -36.68 -15.22 -35.96
CA GLU A 888 -35.72 -14.12 -36.02
C GLU A 888 -36.45 -12.77 -35.89
N LEU A 889 -36.04 -11.92 -34.95
CA LEU A 889 -36.63 -10.60 -34.70
C LEU A 889 -35.55 -9.51 -34.61
N TRP A 890 -35.69 -8.45 -35.41
CA TRP A 890 -34.71 -7.36 -35.53
C TRP A 890 -35.37 -5.99 -35.76
N SER A 891 -34.60 -4.92 -35.55
CA SER A 891 -35.01 -3.55 -35.87
C SER A 891 -34.52 -3.12 -37.25
N ILE A 892 -35.26 -2.21 -37.91
CA ILE A 892 -34.94 -1.64 -39.22
C ILE A 892 -35.16 -0.12 -39.14
N ASP A 893 -34.20 0.66 -39.62
CA ASP A 893 -34.36 2.10 -39.87
C ASP A 893 -33.64 2.52 -41.17
N ASN A 894 -33.44 3.82 -41.38
CA ASN A 894 -32.78 4.35 -42.58
C ASN A 894 -31.28 3.99 -42.67
N SER A 895 -30.65 3.60 -41.56
CA SER A 895 -29.25 3.16 -41.51
C SER A 895 -29.09 1.65 -41.76
N GLY A 896 -30.19 0.90 -41.82
CA GLY A 896 -30.20 -0.54 -42.08
C GLY A 896 -30.86 -1.33 -40.95
N THR A 897 -30.35 -2.54 -40.70
CA THR A 897 -30.86 -3.44 -39.65
C THR A 897 -30.01 -3.36 -38.38
N SER A 898 -30.61 -3.70 -37.24
CA SER A 898 -29.86 -3.84 -35.99
C SER A 898 -28.68 -4.78 -36.14
N LEU A 899 -27.59 -4.51 -35.41
CA LEU A 899 -26.36 -5.31 -35.47
C LEU A 899 -26.64 -6.76 -35.05
N HIS A 900 -27.30 -6.92 -33.91
CA HIS A 900 -27.74 -8.23 -33.42
C HIS A 900 -29.23 -8.47 -33.72
N THR A 901 -29.59 -9.74 -33.83
CA THR A 901 -30.95 -10.23 -34.07
C THR A 901 -31.29 -11.26 -33.01
N HIS A 902 -32.50 -11.18 -32.45
CA HIS A 902 -33.01 -12.23 -31.56
C HIS A 902 -33.29 -13.48 -32.38
N ARG A 903 -32.69 -14.61 -32.02
CA ARG A 903 -32.84 -15.88 -32.73
C ARG A 903 -33.14 -17.02 -31.76
N HIS A 904 -34.25 -17.72 -31.97
CA HIS A 904 -34.66 -18.82 -31.10
C HIS A 904 -35.39 -19.92 -31.87
N ALA A 905 -35.02 -21.17 -31.59
CA ALA A 905 -35.63 -22.35 -32.20
C ALA A 905 -36.54 -23.06 -31.19
N PHE A 906 -37.71 -23.50 -31.64
CA PHE A 906 -38.68 -24.21 -30.82
C PHE A 906 -39.51 -25.19 -31.66
N ALA A 907 -40.03 -26.23 -31.01
CA ALA A 907 -40.99 -27.14 -31.66
C ALA A 907 -42.35 -26.45 -31.75
N TYR A 908 -42.93 -26.42 -32.95
CA TYR A 908 -44.22 -25.82 -33.21
C TYR A 908 -45.26 -26.84 -33.69
N THR A 909 -46.48 -26.72 -33.16
CA THR A 909 -47.66 -27.48 -33.59
C THR A 909 -48.77 -26.52 -34.05
N PRO A 910 -49.22 -26.56 -35.31
CA PRO A 910 -50.27 -25.67 -35.81
C PRO A 910 -51.62 -25.94 -35.12
N PRO A 911 -52.58 -24.99 -35.17
CA PRO A 911 -53.96 -25.26 -34.77
C PRO A 911 -54.58 -26.38 -35.64
N ASP A 912 -55.65 -27.02 -35.17
CA ASP A 912 -56.38 -28.06 -35.91
C ASP A 912 -57.76 -27.54 -36.37
N PRO A 913 -58.03 -27.43 -37.69
CA PRO A 913 -57.14 -27.74 -38.81
C PRO A 913 -56.02 -26.70 -39.00
N PRO A 914 -54.86 -27.07 -39.58
CA PRO A 914 -53.78 -26.12 -39.87
C PRO A 914 -54.23 -25.00 -40.81
N PRO A 915 -53.69 -23.77 -40.66
CA PRO A 915 -53.99 -22.69 -41.59
C PRO A 915 -53.46 -23.02 -42.99
N GLN A 916 -54.11 -22.49 -44.03
CA GLN A 916 -53.68 -22.70 -45.42
C GLN A 916 -52.29 -22.07 -45.66
N ASP A 917 -52.10 -20.83 -45.20
CA ASP A 917 -50.87 -20.06 -45.32
C ASP A 917 -50.38 -19.63 -43.93
N SER A 918 -49.05 -19.53 -43.77
CA SER A 918 -48.46 -18.92 -42.58
C SER A 918 -48.67 -17.40 -42.59
N THR A 919 -49.03 -16.80 -41.45
CA THR A 919 -49.33 -15.38 -41.33
C THR A 919 -48.59 -14.71 -40.17
N ILE A 920 -48.22 -13.44 -40.38
CA ILE A 920 -47.76 -12.52 -39.33
C ILE A 920 -48.62 -11.26 -39.44
N SER A 921 -49.44 -10.99 -38.43
CA SER A 921 -50.32 -9.83 -38.36
C SER A 921 -49.89 -8.87 -37.25
N ALA A 922 -49.57 -7.63 -37.62
CA ALA A 922 -49.19 -6.55 -36.71
C ALA A 922 -49.60 -5.20 -37.30
N ALA A 923 -49.69 -4.15 -36.48
CA ALA A 923 -49.92 -2.81 -36.99
C ALA A 923 -48.70 -2.35 -37.83
N GLU A 924 -48.95 -1.89 -39.05
CA GLU A 924 -47.90 -1.39 -39.93
C GLU A 924 -47.32 -0.07 -39.38
N ALA A 925 -46.03 0.14 -39.62
CA ALA A 925 -45.36 1.40 -39.35
C ALA A 925 -46.00 2.51 -40.21
N LEU A 926 -46.22 3.68 -39.61
CA LEU A 926 -46.71 4.84 -40.36
C LEU A 926 -45.73 5.19 -41.49
N PRO A 927 -46.20 5.52 -42.71
CA PRO A 927 -45.32 5.91 -43.80
C PRO A 927 -44.51 7.14 -43.41
N VAL A 928 -43.19 7.06 -43.54
CA VAL A 928 -42.28 8.19 -43.43
C VAL A 928 -42.33 8.95 -44.75
N PHE A 929 -42.99 10.11 -44.79
CA PHE A 929 -42.89 11.01 -45.93
C PHE A 929 -41.52 11.69 -45.91
N GLU A 930 -40.62 11.29 -46.81
CA GLU A 930 -39.42 12.08 -47.12
C GLU A 930 -39.82 13.29 -47.97
N GLY A 931 -40.18 14.39 -47.30
CA GLY A 931 -40.50 15.65 -47.95
C GLY A 931 -40.41 16.80 -46.97
N VAL A 932 -39.62 17.82 -47.31
CA VAL A 932 -39.53 19.08 -46.57
C VAL A 932 -40.93 19.67 -46.41
N ILE A 933 -41.43 19.75 -45.18
CA ILE A 933 -42.56 20.63 -44.86
C ILE A 933 -41.98 22.05 -44.85
N VAL A 934 -42.15 22.77 -45.95
CA VAL A 934 -42.06 24.24 -45.94
C VAL A 934 -43.35 24.72 -45.27
N ASP A 935 -43.30 24.96 -43.97
CA ASP A 935 -44.38 25.68 -43.30
C ASP A 935 -44.30 27.15 -43.74
N GLY A 936 -45.14 27.50 -44.71
CA GLY A 936 -45.42 28.87 -45.08
C GLY A 936 -46.22 29.54 -43.97
N GLY A 937 -45.52 29.94 -42.91
CA GLY A 937 -46.07 30.76 -41.83
C GLY A 937 -46.47 32.14 -42.37
N ASN A 938 -47.76 32.27 -42.70
CA ASN A 938 -48.45 33.55 -42.69
C ASN A 938 -48.68 33.94 -41.23
N LEU A 939 -47.92 34.92 -40.73
CA LEU A 939 -48.21 35.61 -39.50
C LEU A 939 -49.21 36.73 -39.80
N ASP A 940 -50.48 36.50 -39.50
CA ASP A 940 -51.47 37.53 -39.18
C ASP A 940 -52.58 36.87 -38.34
N GLY A 941 -52.64 37.22 -37.04
CA GLY A 941 -53.65 36.74 -36.09
C GLY A 941 -53.15 36.68 -34.65
#